data_AF-A0A1H1PJ78-F1
#
_entry.id   AF-A0A1H1PJ78-F1
#
_cell.length_a   1.000
_cell.length_b   1.000
_cell.length_c   1.000
_cell.angle_alpha   90.00
_cell.angle_beta   90.00
_cell.angle_gamma   90.00
#
_symmetry.space_group_name_H-M   'P 1'
#
loop_
_entity.id
_entity.type
_entity.pdbx_description
1 polymer ?
#
loop_
_entity_poly.entity_id
_entity_poly.type
_entity_poly.pdbx_seq_one_letter_code
_entity_poly.pdbx_strand_id
1 'polypeptide(L)'
;MKKTLYTFLLTLISYNIYAQNHIVNENDIPKLNSIIKSLEKEFNGNETPTYKSLPHTSANYFKIITNKPNDFLNSLDNAENFEQLIKENPTLQIDRDLLIIKNVGFNYKKEKKIEVKSFEIGQSQRHLIEIKYSDSLNNSNIKFLYSIHKETWSDYKDASIIQGFYLINKFKSINIPEKYTNWIHYTDIIVKPETSIFYDNKEKSSGLRSYKKTIIDSLVSYYETKTNKPPYRKEQDFIARRKELDKWQSKKQKFSDSLYKTDKHFKKLLIEALSYAEENKVSNGDLEDFTSQLISKNRALELMRQNRQVGSCSFDNGPVIQQKRIAALAAQNQNWEVFIQSFLNVMNDNVTRNANSNIASNARNTYIEELAKLDLDIDKILLGSNLRIQDTVQKHYFSDGSKIAKAYANLDSENQHYFEKTISDIISDKSIDAFNKLHFYNTYRSYQYFLKDSLKKNEADKNIEKLIPLLPNEIKSRIENPNKQLYDLLYREKNELDEFEIKSSIIANIYSYSYGGDCWQAELIEKGSNGKIIYDLTMAIGEEITPFQNFLYKKDELTSRVISHSFLQEILNENSENKLYVKFTNDKSFANYRNKVTEEIPEELTSALDFNNAISLYISFPNRKYVRFILLGNGNLLTLGIPKDFELPGYKFEELMTKEEKSFLSTSYKSFKLFDNKGKMLN
;
A
#
# COMPACT_ATOMS: atom_id res chain seq x y z
N MET A 1 -36.80 -6.83 2.51
CA MET A 1 -36.09 -5.60 2.06
C MET A 1 -34.95 -5.94 1.10
N LYS A 2 -35.26 -6.27 -0.16
CA LYS A 2 -34.31 -6.74 -1.20
C LYS A 2 -33.78 -5.62 -2.13
N LYS A 3 -33.76 -4.36 -1.69
CA LYS A 3 -33.37 -3.21 -2.54
C LYS A 3 -32.13 -2.42 -2.07
N THR A 4 -31.55 -2.75 -0.93
CA THR A 4 -30.44 -1.95 -0.35
C THR A 4 -29.06 -2.53 -0.62
N LEU A 5 -28.94 -3.78 -1.11
CA LEU A 5 -27.65 -4.40 -1.45
C LEU A 5 -27.19 -4.07 -2.88
N TYR A 6 -28.11 -3.73 -3.79
CA TYR A 6 -27.78 -3.41 -5.18
C TYR A 6 -27.21 -1.99 -5.36
N THR A 7 -27.48 -1.07 -4.45
CA THR A 7 -27.00 0.31 -4.54
C THR A 7 -25.51 0.46 -4.22
N PHE A 8 -24.94 -0.44 -3.39
CA PHE A 8 -23.52 -0.37 -3.01
C PHE A 8 -22.59 -1.07 -4.03
N LEU A 9 -23.12 -2.01 -4.82
CA LEU A 9 -22.39 -2.58 -5.96
C LEU A 9 -22.40 -1.66 -7.19
N LEU A 10 -23.43 -0.82 -7.32
CA LEU A 10 -23.54 0.20 -8.39
C LEU A 10 -22.64 1.42 -8.15
N THR A 11 -22.21 1.68 -6.91
CA THR A 11 -21.22 2.75 -6.62
C THR A 11 -19.77 2.35 -6.94
N LEU A 12 -19.50 1.07 -7.20
CA LEU A 12 -18.21 0.58 -7.71
C LEU A 12 -18.25 0.25 -9.22
N ILE A 13 -19.45 0.30 -9.83
CA ILE A 13 -19.67 0.08 -11.27
C ILE A 13 -20.51 1.25 -11.81
N SER A 14 -19.94 2.45 -11.81
CA SER A 14 -20.39 3.54 -12.68
C SER A 14 -19.26 3.90 -13.63
N TYR A 15 -19.12 3.06 -14.67
CA TYR A 15 -18.31 3.30 -15.84
C TYR A 15 -18.97 4.33 -16.79
N ASN A 16 -18.11 4.95 -17.60
CA ASN A 16 -18.36 5.65 -18.86
C ASN A 16 -18.95 7.05 -18.78
N ILE A 17 -18.17 8.03 -19.25
CA ILE A 17 -18.44 8.78 -20.48
C ILE A 17 -17.11 9.41 -20.96
N TYR A 18 -16.65 8.95 -22.12
CA TYR A 18 -15.36 9.25 -22.80
C TYR A 18 -14.05 8.91 -22.08
N ALA A 19 -14.02 7.81 -21.34
CA ALA A 19 -12.84 6.95 -21.49
C ALA A 19 -13.11 6.13 -22.74
N GLN A 20 -12.36 6.33 -23.81
CA GLN A 20 -12.30 5.37 -24.92
C GLN A 20 -12.18 3.99 -24.27
N ASN A 21 -13.15 3.08 -24.42
CA ASN A 21 -13.10 1.80 -23.69
C ASN A 21 -11.85 1.00 -24.10
N HIS A 22 -11.45 1.20 -25.36
CA HIS A 22 -10.22 0.71 -25.96
C HIS A 22 -9.20 1.82 -26.14
N ILE A 23 -7.93 1.51 -25.87
CA ILE A 23 -6.77 2.34 -26.17
C ILE A 23 -6.37 2.15 -27.64
N VAL A 24 -6.35 0.91 -28.12
CA VAL A 24 -5.90 0.58 -29.49
C VAL A 24 -7.11 0.30 -30.38
N ASN A 25 -7.27 1.05 -31.46
CA ASN A 25 -8.28 0.71 -32.47
C ASN A 25 -7.74 -0.38 -33.41
N GLU A 26 -8.61 -1.29 -33.85
CA GLU A 26 -8.23 -2.40 -34.75
C GLU A 26 -7.59 -1.91 -36.07
N ASN A 27 -8.06 -0.77 -36.60
CA ASN A 27 -7.53 -0.15 -37.81
C ASN A 27 -6.10 0.39 -37.66
N ASP A 28 -5.63 0.62 -36.43
CA ASP A 28 -4.28 1.13 -36.16
C ASP A 28 -3.26 -0.01 -35.98
N ILE A 29 -3.71 -1.24 -35.69
CA ILE A 29 -2.85 -2.41 -35.41
C ILE A 29 -1.85 -2.70 -36.53
N PRO A 30 -2.22 -2.78 -37.83
CA PRO A 30 -1.25 -3.11 -38.89
C PRO A 30 -0.11 -2.09 -38.99
N LYS A 31 -0.40 -0.81 -38.73
CA LYS A 31 0.60 0.27 -38.76
C LYS A 31 1.52 0.19 -37.55
N LEU A 32 0.97 -0.04 -36.37
CA LEU A 32 1.76 -0.26 -35.15
C LEU A 32 2.67 -1.48 -35.32
N ASN A 33 2.16 -2.61 -35.83
CA ASN A 33 2.95 -3.80 -36.10
C ASN A 33 4.07 -3.55 -37.13
N SER A 34 3.87 -2.65 -38.09
CA SER A 34 4.96 -2.24 -38.99
C SER A 34 6.08 -1.49 -38.27
N ILE A 35 5.75 -0.64 -37.29
CA ILE A 35 6.76 0.05 -36.47
C ILE A 35 7.47 -0.97 -35.58
N ILE A 36 6.72 -1.87 -34.96
CA ILE A 36 7.25 -2.93 -34.10
C ILE A 36 8.27 -3.78 -34.88
N LYS A 37 7.95 -4.22 -36.11
CA LYS A 37 8.91 -4.95 -36.96
C LYS A 37 10.22 -4.19 -37.21
N SER A 38 10.17 -2.86 -37.29
CA SER A 38 11.38 -2.05 -37.40
C SER A 38 12.18 -2.05 -36.10
N LEU A 39 11.51 -1.94 -34.94
CA LEU A 39 12.14 -1.98 -33.63
C LEU A 39 12.69 -3.37 -33.29
N GLU A 40 12.01 -4.45 -33.70
CA GLU A 40 12.49 -5.82 -33.63
C GLU A 40 13.77 -6.00 -34.43
N LYS A 41 13.84 -5.41 -35.63
CA LYS A 41 15.06 -5.43 -36.45
C LYS A 41 16.19 -4.65 -35.77
N GLU A 42 15.88 -3.51 -35.14
CA GLU A 42 16.85 -2.73 -34.34
C GLU A 42 17.36 -3.56 -33.15
N PHE A 43 16.47 -4.19 -32.39
CA PHE A 43 16.81 -5.07 -31.27
C PHE A 43 17.72 -6.23 -31.69
N ASN A 44 17.36 -6.94 -32.77
CA ASN A 44 18.16 -8.07 -33.26
C ASN A 44 19.52 -7.65 -33.85
N GLY A 45 19.67 -6.37 -34.24
CA GLY A 45 20.92 -5.83 -34.76
C GLY A 45 21.87 -5.26 -33.69
N ASN A 46 21.39 -5.10 -32.46
CA ASN A 46 22.16 -4.50 -31.37
C ASN A 46 22.76 -5.55 -30.43
N GLU A 47 23.97 -5.29 -29.95
CA GLU A 47 24.56 -6.09 -28.88
C GLU A 47 23.83 -5.83 -27.56
N THR A 48 23.48 -6.91 -26.85
CA THR A 48 22.78 -6.79 -25.56
C THR A 48 23.72 -6.21 -24.50
N PRO A 49 23.39 -5.06 -23.87
CA PRO A 49 24.22 -4.48 -22.83
C PRO A 49 24.32 -5.36 -21.59
N THR A 50 25.38 -5.18 -20.81
CA THR A 50 25.48 -5.77 -19.48
C THR A 50 24.75 -4.90 -18.46
N TYR A 51 23.83 -5.50 -17.71
CA TYR A 51 23.14 -4.84 -16.60
C TYR A 51 23.62 -5.38 -15.26
N LYS A 52 23.59 -4.54 -14.22
CA LYS A 52 23.92 -4.91 -12.85
C LYS A 52 22.69 -4.79 -11.97
N SER A 53 22.55 -5.71 -11.02
CA SER A 53 21.56 -5.61 -9.93
C SER A 53 21.81 -4.39 -9.05
N LEU A 54 20.78 -3.99 -8.32
CA LEU A 54 20.93 -2.98 -7.27
C LEU A 54 21.96 -3.44 -6.22
N PRO A 55 22.79 -2.53 -5.67
CA PRO A 55 23.70 -2.88 -4.60
C PRO A 55 22.93 -3.40 -3.38
N HIS A 56 23.17 -4.65 -3.01
CA HIS A 56 22.47 -5.32 -1.91
C HIS A 56 23.44 -6.11 -1.02
N THR A 57 23.00 -6.42 0.20
CA THR A 57 23.72 -7.28 1.15
C THR A 57 22.79 -7.75 2.27
N SER A 58 23.30 -8.63 3.14
CA SER A 58 22.67 -9.01 4.40
C SER A 58 23.20 -8.15 5.55
N ALA A 59 22.32 -7.77 6.47
CA ALA A 59 22.65 -6.93 7.62
C ALA A 59 21.78 -7.23 8.84
N ASN A 60 22.20 -6.71 9.99
CA ASN A 60 21.36 -6.62 11.19
C ASN A 60 21.06 -5.15 11.45
N TYR A 61 19.83 -4.83 11.82
CA TYR A 61 19.43 -3.50 12.21
C TYR A 61 19.61 -3.29 13.71
N PHE A 62 19.91 -2.06 14.09
CA PHE A 62 19.91 -1.62 15.48
C PHE A 62 19.26 -0.24 15.63
N LYS A 63 18.66 0.00 16.80
CA LYS A 63 18.14 1.31 17.23
C LYS A 63 18.36 1.48 18.73
N ILE A 64 18.80 2.66 19.14
CA ILE A 64 18.89 3.07 20.53
C ILE A 64 18.35 4.49 20.69
N ILE A 65 17.64 4.70 21.79
CA ILE A 65 17.21 6.02 22.26
C ILE A 65 18.06 6.32 23.49
N THR A 66 18.82 7.41 23.47
CA THR A 66 19.76 7.71 24.55
C THR A 66 19.97 9.20 24.75
N ASN A 67 20.10 9.61 26.01
CA ASN A 67 20.53 10.95 26.41
C ASN A 67 22.07 11.12 26.37
N LYS A 68 22.82 10.04 26.11
CA LYS A 68 24.28 10.03 26.02
C LYS A 68 24.74 9.46 24.66
N PRO A 69 24.48 10.17 23.54
CA PRO A 69 24.78 9.66 22.20
C PRO A 69 26.26 9.34 21.99
N ASN A 70 27.17 10.13 22.57
CA ASN A 70 28.61 9.92 22.42
C ASN A 70 29.10 8.61 23.05
N ASP A 71 28.52 8.17 24.16
CA ASP A 71 28.88 6.90 24.81
C ASP A 71 28.54 5.73 23.89
N PHE A 72 27.36 5.76 23.28
CA PHE A 72 26.95 4.73 22.31
C PHE A 72 27.82 4.76 21.05
N LEU A 73 28.15 5.94 20.52
CA LEU A 73 29.02 6.05 19.34
C LEU A 73 30.42 5.49 19.62
N ASN A 74 30.96 5.72 20.82
CA ASN A 74 32.23 5.11 21.23
C ASN A 74 32.13 3.58 21.30
N SER A 75 31.03 3.02 21.82
CA SER A 75 30.80 1.57 21.80
C SER A 75 30.67 1.04 20.36
N LEU A 76 29.96 1.76 19.49
CA LEU A 76 29.79 1.41 18.08
C LEU A 76 31.13 1.38 17.32
N ASP A 77 31.99 2.37 17.54
CA ASP A 77 33.30 2.47 16.89
C ASP A 77 34.29 1.40 17.36
N ASN A 78 34.18 0.97 18.63
CA ASN A 78 35.05 -0.04 19.23
C ASN A 78 34.52 -1.48 19.12
N ALA A 79 33.26 -1.68 18.74
CA ALA A 79 32.66 -3.00 18.63
C ALA A 79 33.29 -3.83 17.50
N GLU A 80 33.85 -4.99 17.83
CA GLU A 80 34.43 -5.90 16.85
C GLU A 80 33.36 -6.55 15.97
N ASN A 81 32.22 -6.88 16.60
CA ASN A 81 31.08 -7.58 16.03
C ASN A 81 29.74 -7.15 16.68
N PHE A 82 28.63 -7.60 16.10
CA PHE A 82 27.29 -7.21 16.53
C PHE A 82 26.90 -7.71 17.93
N GLU A 83 27.38 -8.90 18.34
CA GLU A 83 27.08 -9.44 19.68
C GLU A 83 27.75 -8.64 20.79
N GLN A 84 28.97 -8.16 20.55
CA GLN A 84 29.65 -7.26 21.48
C GLN A 84 28.83 -5.98 21.69
N LEU A 85 28.35 -5.37 20.60
CA LEU A 85 27.52 -4.16 20.66
C LEU A 85 26.24 -4.39 21.48
N ILE A 86 25.57 -5.53 21.30
CA ILE A 86 24.37 -5.91 22.05
C ILE A 86 24.69 -6.09 23.55
N LYS A 87 25.81 -6.75 23.86
CA LYS A 87 26.23 -7.00 25.25
C LYS A 87 26.57 -5.70 25.98
N GLU A 88 27.25 -4.78 25.31
CA GLU A 88 27.65 -3.48 25.87
C GLU A 88 26.47 -2.51 26.02
N ASN A 89 25.41 -2.70 25.23
CA ASN A 89 24.25 -1.83 25.22
C ASN A 89 22.96 -2.64 25.43
N PRO A 90 22.63 -2.99 26.69
CA PRO A 90 21.45 -3.77 26.98
C PRO A 90 20.16 -3.15 26.45
N THR A 91 20.05 -1.84 26.26
CA THR A 91 18.81 -1.20 25.75
C THR A 91 18.69 -1.19 24.22
N LEU A 92 19.63 -1.83 23.52
CA LEU A 92 19.66 -1.85 22.05
C LEU A 92 18.50 -2.67 21.48
N GLN A 93 17.70 -2.04 20.63
CA GLN A 93 16.68 -2.71 19.83
C GLN A 93 17.36 -3.31 18.61
N ILE A 94 17.07 -4.58 18.29
CA ILE A 94 17.73 -5.27 17.18
C ILE A 94 16.72 -5.98 16.27
N ASP A 95 17.12 -6.19 15.03
CA ASP A 95 16.39 -7.01 14.06
C ASP A 95 17.40 -7.66 13.08
N ARG A 96 17.44 -8.99 13.03
CA ARG A 96 18.54 -9.74 12.41
C ARG A 96 18.17 -10.33 11.05
N ASP A 97 19.17 -10.67 10.25
CA ASP A 97 19.00 -11.36 8.96
C ASP A 97 18.13 -10.57 7.98
N LEU A 98 18.47 -9.29 7.79
CA LEU A 98 17.79 -8.39 6.88
C LEU A 98 18.48 -8.39 5.52
N LEU A 99 17.69 -8.53 4.45
CA LEU A 99 18.12 -8.10 3.13
C LEU A 99 18.02 -6.58 3.07
N ILE A 100 19.12 -5.91 2.72
CA ILE A 100 19.13 -4.46 2.52
C ILE A 100 19.65 -4.09 1.12
N ILE A 101 19.15 -2.97 0.60
CA ILE A 101 19.70 -2.32 -0.59
C ILE A 101 20.25 -0.94 -0.27
N LYS A 102 21.19 -0.48 -1.10
CA LYS A 102 21.73 0.88 -1.08
C LYS A 102 21.36 1.60 -2.36
N ASN A 103 20.67 2.73 -2.23
CA ASN A 103 20.33 3.63 -3.32
C ASN A 103 20.97 5.01 -3.11
N VAL A 104 21.31 5.67 -4.21
CA VAL A 104 21.76 7.06 -4.21
C VAL A 104 20.66 7.91 -4.84
N GLY A 105 20.16 8.89 -4.10
CA GLY A 105 19.06 9.73 -4.54
C GLY A 105 19.26 11.19 -4.16
N PHE A 106 18.29 12.02 -4.54
CA PHE A 106 18.21 13.42 -4.12
C PHE A 106 16.96 13.60 -3.25
N ASN A 107 17.10 14.26 -2.10
CA ASN A 107 15.93 14.62 -1.29
C ASN A 107 15.17 15.82 -1.91
N TYR A 108 14.06 16.23 -1.28
CA TYR A 108 13.26 17.39 -1.73
C TYR A 108 14.04 18.71 -1.78
N LYS A 109 15.17 18.81 -1.05
CA LYS A 109 16.11 19.94 -1.11
C LYS A 109 17.17 19.80 -2.21
N LYS A 110 17.07 18.77 -3.05
CA LYS A 110 18.06 18.39 -4.06
C LYS A 110 19.44 18.05 -3.47
N GLU A 111 19.49 17.66 -2.21
CA GLU A 111 20.73 17.16 -1.60
C GLU A 111 20.90 15.68 -1.93
N LYS A 112 22.10 15.31 -2.39
CA LYS A 112 22.45 13.92 -2.64
C LYS A 112 22.52 13.15 -1.31
N LYS A 113 21.77 12.06 -1.21
CA LYS A 113 21.70 11.18 -0.04
C LYS A 113 21.95 9.73 -0.43
N ILE A 114 22.43 8.96 0.53
CA ILE A 114 22.45 7.51 0.46
C ILE A 114 21.27 7.01 1.28
N GLU A 115 20.35 6.32 0.63
CA GLU A 115 19.26 5.60 1.27
C GLU A 115 19.68 4.14 1.45
N VAL A 116 19.62 3.63 2.68
CA VAL A 116 19.78 2.21 2.97
C VAL A 116 18.51 1.72 3.63
N LYS A 117 17.93 0.66 3.07
CA LYS A 117 16.65 0.13 3.54
C LYS A 117 16.57 -1.38 3.50
N SER A 118 15.82 -1.94 4.45
CA SER A 118 15.30 -3.30 4.38
C SER A 118 13.87 -3.31 3.81
N PHE A 119 13.24 -4.49 3.80
CA PHE A 119 11.94 -4.71 3.20
C PHE A 119 10.98 -5.38 4.18
N GLU A 120 9.70 -5.05 4.04
CA GLU A 120 8.62 -5.78 4.70
C GLU A 120 8.53 -7.19 4.10
N ILE A 121 8.68 -8.20 4.95
CA ILE A 121 8.56 -9.62 4.58
C ILE A 121 7.68 -10.28 5.64
N GLY A 122 6.52 -10.79 5.22
CA GLY A 122 5.51 -11.29 6.15
C GLY A 122 4.97 -10.17 7.04
N GLN A 123 5.08 -10.34 8.36
CA GLN A 123 4.64 -9.37 9.37
C GLN A 123 5.77 -8.44 9.85
N SER A 124 6.99 -8.62 9.33
CA SER A 124 8.14 -7.80 9.70
C SER A 124 8.08 -6.41 9.07
N GLN A 125 8.46 -5.39 9.83
CA GLN A 125 8.62 -4.02 9.34
C GLN A 125 9.88 -3.84 8.50
N ARG A 126 9.83 -2.85 7.61
CA ARG A 126 11.04 -2.30 6.97
C ARG A 126 11.74 -1.31 7.89
N HIS A 127 13.05 -1.22 7.72
CA HIS A 127 13.92 -0.23 8.33
C HIS A 127 14.52 0.66 7.24
N LEU A 128 14.72 1.94 7.57
CA LEU A 128 15.23 2.95 6.64
C LEU A 128 16.18 3.88 7.38
N ILE A 129 17.35 4.12 6.80
CA ILE A 129 18.24 5.21 7.19
C ILE A 129 18.61 6.04 5.97
N GLU A 130 18.72 7.35 6.18
CA GLU A 130 19.26 8.28 5.22
C GLU A 130 20.57 8.85 5.75
N ILE A 131 21.62 8.76 4.93
CA ILE A 131 22.95 9.26 5.26
C ILE A 131 23.34 10.33 4.23
N LYS A 132 24.09 11.34 4.68
CA LYS A 132 24.69 12.31 3.75
C LYS A 132 25.60 11.56 2.77
N TYR A 133 25.50 11.89 1.49
CA TYR A 133 26.43 11.34 0.52
C TYR A 133 27.86 11.83 0.82
N SER A 134 28.79 10.90 1.05
CA SER A 134 30.22 11.17 1.11
C SER A 134 30.98 10.09 0.36
N ASP A 135 32.09 10.47 -0.30
CA ASP A 135 32.88 9.50 -1.08
C ASP A 135 33.56 8.46 -0.16
N SER A 136 33.78 8.79 1.11
CA SER A 136 34.27 7.86 2.14
C SER A 136 33.28 6.73 2.46
N LEU A 137 31.97 6.93 2.29
CA LEU A 137 30.94 5.90 2.50
C LEU A 137 30.92 4.84 1.38
N ASN A 138 31.70 5.04 0.31
CA ASN A 138 31.96 4.02 -0.70
C ASN A 138 33.20 3.17 -0.38
N ASN A 139 33.87 3.41 0.75
CA ASN A 139 35.00 2.60 1.17
C ASN A 139 34.56 1.19 1.59
N SER A 140 35.39 0.19 1.31
CA SER A 140 35.06 -1.22 1.47
C SER A 140 35.14 -1.73 2.92
N ASN A 141 35.58 -0.91 3.88
CA ASN A 141 35.83 -1.33 5.28
C ASN A 141 34.74 -0.90 6.28
N ILE A 142 33.60 -0.39 5.80
CA ILE A 142 32.53 0.09 6.66
C ILE A 142 31.72 -1.09 7.18
N LYS A 143 31.73 -1.28 8.50
CA LYS A 143 30.93 -2.29 9.20
C LYS A 143 29.56 -1.76 9.62
N PHE A 144 29.48 -0.50 10.01
CA PHE A 144 28.26 0.14 10.52
C PHE A 144 27.85 1.30 9.60
N LEU A 145 26.56 1.34 9.27
CA LEU A 145 25.92 2.47 8.61
C LEU A 145 24.83 2.99 9.53
N TYR A 146 24.85 4.26 9.88
CA TYR A 146 23.87 4.79 10.83
C TYR A 146 23.50 6.24 10.53
N SER A 147 22.39 6.65 11.12
CA SER A 147 21.90 8.01 11.14
C SER A 147 21.58 8.41 12.57
N ILE A 148 21.75 9.70 12.88
CA ILE A 148 21.44 10.27 14.19
C ILE A 148 20.40 11.38 13.96
N HIS A 149 19.35 11.37 14.76
CA HIS A 149 18.39 12.48 14.82
C HIS A 149 17.91 12.71 16.25
N LYS A 150 17.42 13.92 16.52
CA LYS A 150 16.81 14.24 17.81
C LYS A 150 15.39 13.71 17.87
N GLU A 151 15.02 13.17 19.02
CA GLU A 151 13.62 12.87 19.34
C GLU A 151 12.84 14.18 19.43
N THR A 152 11.68 14.23 18.77
CA THR A 152 10.89 15.46 18.61
C THR A 152 9.41 15.30 19.00
N TRP A 153 8.94 14.08 19.26
CA TRP A 153 7.51 13.79 19.40
C TRP A 153 7.11 13.05 20.68
N SER A 154 8.06 12.64 21.52
CA SER A 154 7.80 11.92 22.76
C SER A 154 8.16 12.74 24.02
N ASP A 155 7.88 12.18 25.20
CA ASP A 155 8.22 12.77 26.50
C ASP A 155 9.75 12.90 26.71
N TYR A 156 10.56 12.30 25.84
CA TYR A 156 12.02 12.35 25.82
C TYR A 156 12.56 13.57 25.06
N LYS A 157 12.07 14.76 25.40
CA LYS A 157 12.64 16.02 24.86
C LYS A 157 14.14 16.03 25.16
N ASP A 158 14.96 16.15 24.11
CA ASP A 158 16.43 16.16 24.10
C ASP A 158 17.17 14.82 23.96
N ALA A 159 16.48 13.68 23.92
CA ALA A 159 17.12 12.39 23.60
C ALA A 159 17.54 12.30 22.12
N SER A 160 18.60 11.52 21.86
CA SER A 160 19.05 11.20 20.51
C SER A 160 18.61 9.78 20.12
N ILE A 161 18.13 9.63 18.90
CA ILE A 161 17.87 8.34 18.27
C ILE A 161 19.03 8.04 17.35
N ILE A 162 19.72 6.94 17.63
CA ILE A 162 20.78 6.41 16.78
C ILE A 162 20.29 5.07 16.22
N GLN A 163 20.20 4.98 14.90
CA GLN A 163 19.71 3.79 14.23
C GLN A 163 20.51 3.49 12.97
N GLY A 164 20.65 2.21 12.65
CA GLY A 164 21.55 1.81 11.60
C GLY A 164 21.52 0.33 11.26
N PHE A 165 22.45 -0.06 10.39
CA PHE A 165 22.70 -1.42 9.97
C PHE A 165 24.14 -1.80 10.27
N TYR A 166 24.32 -2.96 10.90
CA TYR A 166 25.57 -3.71 10.90
C TYR A 166 25.62 -4.62 9.68
N LEU A 167 26.60 -4.40 8.81
CA LEU A 167 26.77 -5.15 7.58
C LEU A 167 27.42 -6.50 7.87
N ILE A 168 26.72 -7.59 7.56
CA ILE A 168 27.28 -8.95 7.62
C ILE A 168 28.27 -9.14 6.46
N ASN A 169 27.89 -8.64 5.28
CA ASN A 169 28.71 -8.65 4.08
C ASN A 169 28.78 -7.25 3.46
N LYS A 170 29.78 -7.01 2.63
CA LYS A 170 29.88 -5.78 1.83
C LYS A 170 28.74 -5.73 0.80
N PHE A 171 28.26 -4.53 0.48
CA PHE A 171 27.35 -4.33 -0.65
C PHE A 171 28.01 -4.85 -1.93
N LYS A 172 27.25 -5.62 -2.70
CA LYS A 172 27.65 -6.11 -4.02
C LYS A 172 26.56 -5.84 -5.04
N SER A 173 26.98 -5.58 -6.26
CA SER A 173 26.14 -5.65 -7.45
C SER A 173 26.67 -6.78 -8.31
N ILE A 174 25.81 -7.71 -8.69
CA ILE A 174 26.15 -8.80 -9.60
C ILE A 174 25.60 -8.49 -10.99
N ASN A 175 26.26 -9.02 -12.03
CA ASN A 175 25.75 -8.94 -13.39
C ASN A 175 24.45 -9.74 -13.48
N ILE A 176 23.45 -9.17 -14.14
CA ILE A 176 22.23 -9.89 -14.48
C ILE A 176 22.58 -10.91 -15.57
N PRO A 177 22.12 -12.17 -15.46
CA PRO A 177 22.37 -13.21 -16.46
C PRO A 177 21.85 -12.84 -17.85
N GLU A 178 22.54 -13.30 -18.90
CA GLU A 178 22.29 -12.92 -20.31
C GLU A 178 20.83 -13.12 -20.76
N LYS A 179 20.21 -14.23 -20.32
CA LYS A 179 18.80 -14.53 -20.60
C LYS A 179 17.88 -13.37 -20.18
N TYR A 180 18.16 -12.74 -19.04
CA TYR A 180 17.32 -11.69 -18.47
C TYR A 180 17.76 -10.29 -18.90
N THR A 181 19.05 -10.08 -19.21
CA THR A 181 19.51 -8.82 -19.82
C THR A 181 18.88 -8.61 -21.20
N ASN A 182 18.63 -9.68 -21.94
CA ASN A 182 17.88 -9.64 -23.20
C ASN A 182 16.48 -9.00 -23.00
N TRP A 183 15.75 -9.36 -21.93
CA TRP A 183 14.42 -8.80 -21.64
C TRP A 183 14.47 -7.33 -21.28
N ILE A 184 15.44 -6.94 -20.45
CA ILE A 184 15.69 -5.54 -20.09
C ILE A 184 16.01 -4.72 -21.34
N HIS A 185 16.94 -5.21 -22.17
CA HIS A 185 17.34 -4.53 -23.39
C HIS A 185 16.19 -4.39 -24.40
N TYR A 186 15.40 -5.46 -24.57
CA TYR A 186 14.20 -5.41 -25.39
C TYR A 186 13.22 -4.36 -24.88
N THR A 187 12.98 -4.31 -23.56
CA THR A 187 12.14 -3.28 -22.93
C THR A 187 12.64 -1.87 -23.25
N ASP A 188 13.95 -1.62 -23.13
CA ASP A 188 14.52 -0.28 -23.37
C ASP A 188 14.39 0.15 -24.84
N ILE A 189 14.63 -0.76 -25.80
CA ILE A 189 14.46 -0.48 -27.24
C ILE A 189 13.00 -0.22 -27.60
N ILE A 190 12.08 -1.03 -27.06
CA ILE A 190 10.66 -0.91 -27.38
C ILE A 190 10.05 0.33 -26.72
N VAL A 191 10.39 0.61 -25.46
CA VAL A 191 9.72 1.65 -24.66
C VAL A 191 10.37 3.04 -24.78
N LYS A 192 11.69 3.09 -24.99
CA LYS A 192 12.50 4.33 -25.08
C LYS A 192 12.17 5.34 -23.97
N PRO A 193 12.32 4.97 -22.69
CA PRO A 193 11.83 5.72 -21.52
C PRO A 193 12.37 7.15 -21.39
N GLU A 194 13.46 7.49 -22.08
CA GLU A 194 14.00 8.84 -22.20
C GLU A 194 13.03 9.83 -22.89
N THR A 195 12.04 9.33 -23.63
CA THR A 195 11.04 10.16 -24.30
C THR A 195 10.05 10.70 -23.28
N SER A 196 9.95 12.02 -23.12
CA SER A 196 8.95 12.60 -22.20
C SER A 196 7.55 12.61 -22.83
N ILE A 197 6.58 12.06 -22.10
CA ILE A 197 5.16 12.18 -22.47
C ILE A 197 4.71 13.64 -22.38
N PHE A 198 5.06 14.33 -21.29
CA PHE A 198 4.62 15.72 -21.04
C PHE A 198 5.78 16.71 -21.19
N TYR A 199 5.50 17.89 -21.74
CA TYR A 199 6.53 18.90 -21.99
C TYR A 199 6.92 19.73 -20.76
N ASP A 200 6.09 19.76 -19.73
CA ASP A 200 6.42 20.47 -18.49
C ASP A 200 7.27 19.57 -17.57
N ASN A 201 8.47 20.06 -17.23
CA ASN A 201 9.39 19.45 -16.26
C ASN A 201 9.19 19.99 -14.83
N LYS A 202 8.28 20.93 -14.62
CA LYS A 202 8.01 21.51 -13.30
C LYS A 202 6.68 20.99 -12.77
N GLU A 203 6.71 20.43 -11.57
CA GLU A 203 5.49 20.22 -10.78
C GLU A 203 4.79 21.57 -10.63
N LYS A 204 3.69 21.77 -11.37
CA LYS A 204 2.84 22.94 -11.16
C LYS A 204 2.30 22.82 -9.74
N SER A 205 2.82 23.65 -8.84
CA SER A 205 2.29 23.75 -7.49
C SER A 205 0.80 24.10 -7.58
N SER A 206 -0.01 23.41 -6.77
CA SER A 206 -1.44 23.64 -6.57
C SER A 206 -1.74 24.98 -5.86
N GLY A 207 -0.87 25.99 -6.03
CA GLY A 207 -1.15 27.33 -5.55
C GLY A 207 -2.39 27.86 -6.27
N LEU A 208 -3.38 28.31 -5.51
CA LEU A 208 -4.52 29.09 -5.98
C LEU A 208 -4.01 30.39 -6.65
N ARG A 209 -3.57 30.30 -7.91
CA ARG A 209 -3.30 31.47 -8.73
C ARG A 209 -4.63 32.07 -9.15
N SER A 210 -4.72 33.39 -9.13
CA SER A 210 -5.87 34.10 -9.67
C SER A 210 -6.08 33.70 -11.14
N TYR A 211 -7.18 33.00 -11.43
CA TYR A 211 -7.51 32.53 -12.76
C TYR A 211 -7.87 33.71 -13.67
N LYS A 212 -7.11 33.92 -14.74
CA LYS A 212 -7.43 34.92 -15.77
C LYS A 212 -8.15 34.24 -16.91
N LYS A 213 -9.38 34.67 -17.22
CA LYS A 213 -10.13 34.17 -18.37
C LYS A 213 -9.36 34.39 -19.66
N THR A 214 -9.39 33.38 -20.53
CA THR A 214 -8.71 33.32 -21.83
C THR A 214 -9.70 33.14 -22.97
N ILE A 215 -9.21 33.16 -24.21
CA ILE A 215 -10.02 32.81 -25.39
C ILE A 215 -10.50 31.35 -25.34
N ILE A 216 -9.77 30.46 -24.66
CA ILE A 216 -10.18 29.07 -24.43
C ILE A 216 -11.46 29.03 -23.58
N ASP A 217 -11.54 29.83 -22.51
CA ASP A 217 -12.76 29.95 -21.70
C ASP A 217 -13.94 30.49 -22.50
N SER A 218 -13.65 31.40 -23.44
CA SER A 218 -14.66 32.00 -24.31
C SER A 218 -15.25 30.96 -25.27
N LEU A 219 -14.40 30.11 -25.87
CA LEU A 219 -14.82 28.97 -26.67
C LEU A 219 -15.71 28.00 -25.88
N VAL A 220 -15.26 27.60 -24.69
CA VAL A 220 -16.02 26.67 -23.83
C VAL A 220 -17.35 27.28 -23.42
N SER A 221 -17.36 28.51 -22.94
CA SER A 221 -18.59 29.20 -22.52
C SER A 221 -19.58 29.36 -23.69
N TYR A 222 -19.08 29.66 -24.88
CA TYR A 222 -19.90 29.75 -26.09
C TYR A 222 -20.54 28.40 -26.45
N TYR A 223 -19.74 27.33 -26.44
CA TYR A 223 -20.21 25.97 -26.68
C TYR A 223 -21.28 25.55 -25.67
N GLU A 224 -21.04 25.75 -24.37
CA GLU A 224 -21.97 25.39 -23.30
C GLU A 224 -23.31 26.13 -23.42
N THR A 225 -23.25 27.41 -23.80
CA THR A 225 -24.44 28.23 -24.04
C THR A 225 -25.22 27.73 -25.27
N LYS A 226 -24.55 27.52 -26.40
CA LYS A 226 -25.21 27.08 -27.65
C LYS A 226 -25.82 25.69 -27.57
N THR A 227 -25.29 24.84 -26.70
CA THR A 227 -25.74 23.45 -26.53
C THR A 227 -26.65 23.26 -25.32
N ASN A 228 -27.01 24.35 -24.63
CA ASN A 228 -27.87 24.35 -23.44
C ASN A 228 -27.36 23.38 -22.36
N LYS A 229 -26.09 23.53 -21.93
CA LYS A 229 -25.54 22.75 -20.81
C LYS A 229 -26.46 22.88 -19.59
N PRO A 230 -26.87 21.76 -18.96
CA PRO A 230 -27.75 21.82 -17.80
C PRO A 230 -27.13 22.67 -16.67
N PRO A 231 -27.83 23.71 -16.15
CA PRO A 231 -27.28 24.60 -15.14
C PRO A 231 -27.10 23.88 -13.80
N TYR A 232 -26.18 24.36 -12.97
CA TYR A 232 -26.07 23.88 -11.60
C TYR A 232 -27.24 24.41 -10.76
N ARG A 233 -27.84 23.53 -9.94
CA ARG A 233 -28.91 23.86 -9.01
C ARG A 233 -28.49 23.39 -7.62
N LYS A 234 -28.42 24.31 -6.66
CA LYS A 234 -27.88 24.03 -5.30
C LYS A 234 -28.62 22.91 -4.57
N GLU A 235 -29.93 22.76 -4.82
CA GLU A 235 -30.81 21.77 -4.17
C GLU A 235 -30.87 20.42 -4.90
N GLN A 236 -30.17 20.26 -6.03
CA GLN A 236 -30.23 19.03 -6.82
C GLN A 236 -29.35 17.94 -6.21
N ASP A 237 -29.91 16.74 -6.05
CA ASP A 237 -29.16 15.55 -5.66
C ASP A 237 -28.00 15.25 -6.63
N PHE A 238 -26.87 14.77 -6.09
CA PHE A 238 -25.65 14.52 -6.84
C PHE A 238 -25.86 13.52 -7.98
N ILE A 239 -26.64 12.44 -7.76
CA ILE A 239 -26.89 11.40 -8.76
C ILE A 239 -27.74 11.98 -9.90
N ALA A 240 -28.79 12.73 -9.56
CA ALA A 240 -29.64 13.39 -10.54
C ALA A 240 -28.84 14.38 -11.41
N ARG A 241 -28.01 15.23 -10.77
CA ARG A 241 -27.13 16.18 -11.45
C ARG A 241 -26.17 15.47 -12.40
N ARG A 242 -25.55 14.38 -11.93
CA ARG A 242 -24.60 13.60 -12.71
C ARG A 242 -25.26 13.01 -13.95
N LYS A 243 -26.44 12.40 -13.81
CA LYS A 243 -27.20 11.83 -14.93
C LYS A 243 -27.56 12.86 -16.00
N GLU A 244 -27.92 14.08 -15.62
CA GLU A 244 -28.21 15.16 -16.57
C GLU A 244 -26.95 15.60 -17.33
N LEU A 245 -25.84 15.79 -16.62
CA LEU A 245 -24.57 16.15 -17.24
C LEU A 245 -24.08 15.06 -18.18
N ASP A 246 -24.14 13.81 -17.74
CA ASP A 246 -23.77 12.63 -18.51
C ASP A 246 -24.58 12.54 -19.82
N LYS A 247 -25.89 12.79 -19.75
CA LYS A 247 -26.76 12.83 -20.94
C LYS A 247 -26.37 13.97 -21.89
N TRP A 248 -26.01 15.14 -21.39
CA TRP A 248 -25.55 16.26 -22.23
C TRP A 248 -24.17 15.97 -22.84
N GLN A 249 -23.21 15.49 -22.04
CA GLN A 249 -21.87 15.12 -22.48
C GLN A 249 -21.87 13.99 -23.51
N SER A 250 -22.80 13.03 -23.42
CA SER A 250 -22.94 11.96 -24.42
C SER A 250 -23.24 12.47 -25.84
N LYS A 251 -23.74 13.71 -25.97
CA LYS A 251 -24.05 14.35 -27.25
C LYS A 251 -22.94 15.30 -27.72
N LYS A 252 -21.82 15.39 -27.00
CA LYS A 252 -20.78 16.39 -27.21
C LYS A 252 -20.29 16.44 -28.66
N GLN A 253 -19.97 15.28 -29.22
CA GLN A 253 -19.50 15.12 -30.60
C GLN A 253 -20.54 15.60 -31.63
N LYS A 254 -21.81 15.20 -31.47
CA LYS A 254 -22.88 15.64 -32.38
C LYS A 254 -23.05 17.16 -32.35
N PHE A 255 -22.94 17.76 -31.18
CA PHE A 255 -23.04 19.21 -31.03
C PHE A 255 -21.85 19.95 -31.64
N SER A 256 -20.62 19.51 -31.36
CA SER A 256 -19.41 20.13 -31.91
C SER A 256 -19.36 20.02 -33.43
N ASP A 257 -19.71 18.87 -34.00
CA ASP A 257 -19.81 18.66 -35.46
C ASP A 257 -20.83 19.61 -36.10
N SER A 258 -22.02 19.74 -35.50
CA SER A 258 -23.08 20.62 -36.00
C SER A 258 -22.65 22.08 -35.95
N LEU A 259 -22.09 22.54 -34.82
CA LEU A 259 -21.62 23.91 -34.66
C LEU A 259 -20.47 24.23 -35.61
N TYR A 260 -19.53 23.31 -35.79
CA TYR A 260 -18.40 23.52 -36.69
C TYR A 260 -18.83 23.70 -38.16
N LYS A 261 -19.88 23.00 -38.59
CA LYS A 261 -20.44 23.09 -39.94
C LYS A 261 -21.29 24.35 -40.17
N THR A 262 -22.01 24.81 -39.16
CA THR A 262 -23.10 25.81 -39.34
C THR A 262 -22.85 27.16 -38.64
N ASP A 263 -22.01 27.20 -37.61
CA ASP A 263 -21.75 28.39 -36.80
C ASP A 263 -20.34 28.93 -37.07
N LYS A 264 -20.27 30.00 -37.88
CA LYS A 264 -19.00 30.68 -38.22
C LYS A 264 -18.27 31.23 -37.00
N HIS A 265 -19.00 31.65 -35.96
CA HIS A 265 -18.41 32.22 -34.76
C HIS A 265 -17.75 31.13 -33.90
N PHE A 266 -18.41 29.99 -33.71
CA PHE A 266 -17.79 28.83 -33.05
C PHE A 266 -16.50 28.41 -33.75
N LYS A 267 -16.54 28.30 -35.09
CA LYS A 267 -15.36 27.94 -35.89
C LYS A 267 -14.22 28.95 -35.71
N LYS A 268 -14.52 30.25 -35.74
CA LYS A 268 -13.54 31.30 -35.49
C LYS A 268 -12.92 31.18 -34.08
N LEU A 269 -13.75 31.07 -33.04
CA LEU A 269 -13.28 30.90 -31.66
C LEU A 269 -12.42 29.65 -31.48
N LEU A 270 -12.77 28.54 -32.12
CA LEU A 270 -12.00 27.30 -32.04
C LEU A 270 -10.58 27.48 -32.62
N ILE A 271 -10.48 28.13 -33.78
CA ILE A 271 -9.17 28.39 -34.41
C ILE A 271 -8.35 29.39 -33.58
N GLU A 272 -8.95 30.47 -33.10
CA GLU A 272 -8.26 31.46 -32.25
C GLU A 272 -7.80 30.86 -30.92
N ALA A 273 -8.63 30.03 -30.29
CA ALA A 273 -8.28 29.34 -29.05
C ALA A 273 -7.15 28.32 -29.26
N LEU A 274 -7.16 27.60 -30.38
CA LEU A 274 -6.10 26.67 -30.74
C LEU A 274 -4.77 27.38 -30.98
N SER A 275 -4.75 28.48 -31.74
CA SER A 275 -3.54 29.29 -31.94
C SER A 275 -3.01 29.84 -30.61
N TYR A 276 -3.89 30.40 -29.77
CA TYR A 276 -3.52 30.89 -28.44
C TYR A 276 -2.90 29.79 -27.56
N ALA A 277 -3.51 28.61 -27.55
CA ALA A 277 -3.04 27.46 -26.78
C ALA A 277 -1.63 27.01 -27.20
N GLU A 278 -1.38 26.91 -28.51
CA GLU A 278 -0.09 26.49 -29.06
C GLU A 278 1.04 27.50 -28.82
N GLU A 279 0.72 28.80 -28.89
CA GLU A 279 1.66 29.89 -28.59
C GLU A 279 2.00 29.94 -27.09
N ASN A 280 0.98 29.82 -26.22
CA ASN A 280 1.13 30.02 -24.79
C ASN A 280 1.40 28.73 -24.00
N LYS A 281 1.42 27.57 -24.67
CA LYS A 281 1.60 26.23 -24.08
C LYS A 281 0.59 25.93 -22.96
N VAL A 282 -0.68 26.24 -23.22
CA VAL A 282 -1.81 26.03 -22.30
C VAL A 282 -2.93 25.30 -23.02
N SER A 283 -3.68 24.47 -22.31
CA SER A 283 -4.80 23.73 -22.89
C SER A 283 -5.84 23.39 -21.82
N ASN A 284 -7.01 22.92 -22.26
CA ASN A 284 -8.00 22.26 -21.43
C ASN A 284 -8.66 21.09 -22.18
N GLY A 285 -9.42 20.26 -21.45
CA GLY A 285 -10.03 19.05 -22.02
C GLY A 285 -10.98 19.31 -23.19
N ASP A 286 -11.72 20.42 -23.18
CA ASP A 286 -12.66 20.75 -24.25
C ASP A 286 -11.96 21.16 -25.55
N LEU A 287 -10.93 22.02 -25.47
CA LEU A 287 -10.14 22.39 -26.64
C LEU A 287 -9.41 21.17 -27.24
N GLU A 288 -8.87 20.29 -26.38
CA GLU A 288 -8.26 19.02 -26.81
C GLU A 288 -9.25 18.16 -27.61
N ASP A 289 -10.47 17.97 -27.08
CA ASP A 289 -11.51 17.17 -27.72
C ASP A 289 -11.96 17.78 -29.06
N PHE A 290 -12.25 19.09 -29.08
CA PHE A 290 -12.66 19.77 -30.31
C PHE A 290 -11.56 19.73 -31.37
N THR A 291 -10.30 19.93 -30.97
CA THR A 291 -9.17 19.87 -31.90
C THR A 291 -9.03 18.46 -32.47
N SER A 292 -9.13 17.43 -31.63
CA SER A 292 -9.02 16.03 -32.07
C SER A 292 -10.12 15.64 -33.07
N GLN A 293 -11.36 16.04 -32.79
CA GLN A 293 -12.53 15.70 -33.59
C GLN A 293 -12.63 16.50 -34.89
N LEU A 294 -12.36 17.81 -34.83
CA LEU A 294 -12.73 18.75 -35.90
C LEU A 294 -11.53 19.29 -36.70
N ILE A 295 -10.32 19.23 -36.16
CA ILE A 295 -9.14 19.90 -36.72
C ILE A 295 -8.02 18.90 -37.06
N SER A 296 -7.38 18.32 -36.05
CA SER A 296 -6.23 17.44 -36.20
C SER A 296 -5.98 16.64 -34.92
N LYS A 297 -5.90 15.32 -35.07
CA LYS A 297 -5.50 14.40 -33.98
C LYS A 297 -4.06 14.66 -33.50
N ASN A 298 -3.16 15.05 -34.40
CA ASN A 298 -1.77 15.33 -34.06
C ASN A 298 -1.68 16.59 -33.18
N ARG A 299 -2.35 17.68 -33.58
CA ARG A 299 -2.38 18.92 -32.78
C ARG A 299 -3.03 18.70 -31.42
N ALA A 300 -4.09 17.87 -31.35
CA ALA A 300 -4.72 17.52 -30.08
C ALA A 300 -3.80 16.74 -29.14
N LEU A 301 -3.01 15.79 -29.68
CA LEU A 301 -2.00 15.07 -28.89
C LEU A 301 -0.99 16.06 -28.28
N GLU A 302 -0.49 16.99 -29.09
CA GLU A 302 0.47 18.01 -28.64
C GLU A 302 -0.11 18.93 -27.56
N LEU A 303 -1.38 19.31 -27.65
CA LEU A 303 -2.08 20.05 -26.59
C LEU A 303 -2.18 19.26 -25.28
N MET A 304 -2.53 17.98 -25.34
CA MET A 304 -2.62 17.13 -24.14
C MET A 304 -1.27 17.01 -23.42
N ARG A 305 -0.18 16.87 -24.18
CA ARG A 305 1.19 16.76 -23.66
C ARG A 305 1.69 18.04 -22.99
N GLN A 306 1.04 19.20 -23.24
CA GLN A 306 1.33 20.47 -22.55
C GLN A 306 0.59 20.61 -21.21
N ASN A 307 -0.42 19.79 -20.95
CA ASN A 307 -1.37 19.99 -19.86
C ASN A 307 -1.49 18.76 -18.95
N ARG A 308 -0.44 18.43 -18.19
CA ARG A 308 -0.47 17.30 -17.26
C ARG A 308 -1.54 17.50 -16.18
N GLN A 309 -2.49 16.56 -16.08
CA GLN A 309 -3.45 16.51 -14.97
C GLN A 309 -2.82 15.87 -13.74
N VAL A 310 -3.05 16.47 -12.57
CA VAL A 310 -2.63 15.95 -11.26
C VAL A 310 -3.86 15.58 -10.46
N GLY A 311 -3.94 14.33 -10.02
CA GLY A 311 -5.09 13.83 -9.27
C GLY A 311 -5.12 14.39 -7.86
N SER A 312 -6.30 14.80 -7.41
CA SER A 312 -6.52 15.37 -6.08
C SER A 312 -6.46 14.34 -4.95
N CYS A 313 -6.84 13.08 -5.23
CA CYS A 313 -6.82 11.97 -4.29
C CYS A 313 -6.61 10.62 -5.03
N SER A 314 -6.51 9.52 -4.27
CA SER A 314 -6.23 8.18 -4.82
C SER A 314 -7.32 7.67 -5.76
N PHE A 315 -8.58 8.04 -5.52
CA PHE A 315 -9.75 7.67 -6.34
C PHE A 315 -9.94 8.57 -7.57
N ASP A 316 -9.14 9.63 -7.71
CA ASP A 316 -9.17 10.51 -8.88
C ASP A 316 -8.61 9.79 -10.11
N ASN A 317 -9.50 9.55 -11.08
CA ASN A 317 -9.18 8.88 -12.34
C ASN A 317 -8.78 9.84 -13.46
N GLY A 318 -8.86 11.17 -13.26
CA GLY A 318 -8.51 12.17 -14.28
C GLY A 318 -7.15 11.93 -14.95
N PRO A 319 -6.06 11.76 -14.19
CA PRO A 319 -4.74 11.53 -14.77
C PRO A 319 -4.63 10.23 -15.59
N VAL A 320 -5.26 9.13 -15.14
CA VAL A 320 -5.27 7.86 -15.91
C VAL A 320 -6.10 8.00 -17.17
N ILE A 321 -7.25 8.67 -17.10
CA ILE A 321 -8.10 8.93 -18.27
C ILE A 321 -7.34 9.77 -19.29
N GLN A 322 -6.58 10.77 -18.84
CA GLN A 322 -5.71 11.55 -19.73
C GLN A 322 -4.65 10.68 -20.39
N GLN A 323 -3.90 9.86 -19.64
CA GLN A 323 -2.90 8.97 -20.24
C GLN A 323 -3.52 8.00 -21.24
N LYS A 324 -4.74 7.51 -20.95
CA LYS A 324 -5.50 6.66 -21.89
C LYS A 324 -5.80 7.37 -23.20
N ARG A 325 -6.24 8.64 -23.14
CA ARG A 325 -6.49 9.49 -24.32
C ARG A 325 -5.20 9.77 -25.09
N ILE A 326 -4.09 10.04 -24.38
CA ILE A 326 -2.78 10.25 -24.99
C ILE A 326 -2.32 9.00 -25.72
N ALA A 327 -2.37 7.82 -25.08
CA ALA A 327 -2.00 6.56 -25.70
C ALA A 327 -2.82 6.31 -26.97
N ALA A 328 -4.14 6.46 -26.89
CA ALA A 328 -5.00 6.23 -28.04
C ALA A 328 -4.77 7.20 -29.21
N LEU A 329 -4.52 8.49 -28.94
CA LEU A 329 -4.17 9.45 -29.98
C LEU A 329 -2.77 9.22 -30.54
N ALA A 330 -1.81 8.85 -29.70
CA ALA A 330 -0.46 8.53 -30.13
C ALA A 330 -0.44 7.31 -31.06
N ALA A 331 -1.22 6.26 -30.76
CA ALA A 331 -1.43 5.12 -31.63
C ALA A 331 -1.95 5.54 -33.02
N GLN A 332 -3.01 6.36 -33.04
CA GLN A 332 -3.62 6.85 -34.28
C GLN A 332 -2.68 7.75 -35.11
N ASN A 333 -1.82 8.51 -34.44
CA ASN A 333 -0.80 9.35 -35.08
C ASN A 333 0.51 8.60 -35.37
N GLN A 334 0.60 7.30 -35.07
CA GLN A 334 1.82 6.49 -35.22
C GLN A 334 3.02 7.03 -34.41
N ASN A 335 2.76 7.73 -33.31
CA ASN A 335 3.78 8.18 -32.38
C ASN A 335 4.06 7.08 -31.36
N TRP A 336 4.92 6.14 -31.74
CA TRP A 336 5.18 4.90 -30.98
C TRP A 336 5.63 5.15 -29.54
N GLU A 337 6.64 6.00 -29.36
CA GLU A 337 7.26 6.25 -28.04
C GLU A 337 6.25 6.79 -27.04
N VAL A 338 5.45 7.78 -27.46
CA VAL A 338 4.38 8.33 -26.61
C VAL A 338 3.26 7.30 -26.39
N PHE A 339 2.94 6.50 -27.39
CA PHE A 339 1.91 5.45 -27.29
C PHE A 339 2.29 4.40 -26.23
N ILE A 340 3.43 3.75 -26.39
CA ILE A 340 3.81 2.60 -25.56
C ILE A 340 4.02 3.01 -24.11
N GLN A 341 4.70 4.13 -23.86
CA GLN A 341 4.88 4.62 -22.49
C GLN A 341 3.57 5.02 -21.84
N SER A 342 2.69 5.72 -22.56
CA SER A 342 1.39 6.13 -22.01
C SER A 342 0.51 4.90 -21.72
N PHE A 343 0.56 3.89 -22.59
CA PHE A 343 -0.12 2.61 -22.37
C PHE A 343 0.40 1.92 -21.10
N LEU A 344 1.73 1.75 -20.98
CA LEU A 344 2.33 1.12 -19.80
C LEU A 344 2.07 1.94 -18.54
N ASN A 345 2.02 3.28 -18.61
CA ASN A 345 1.63 4.12 -17.47
C ASN A 345 0.17 3.94 -17.06
N VAL A 346 -0.75 3.70 -18.01
CA VAL A 346 -2.13 3.31 -17.70
C VAL A 346 -2.15 1.94 -17.02
N MET A 347 -1.43 0.95 -17.58
CA MET A 347 -1.33 -0.40 -17.02
C MET A 347 -0.79 -0.38 -15.58
N ASN A 348 0.30 0.36 -15.36
CA ASN A 348 0.99 0.47 -14.08
C ASN A 348 0.33 1.46 -13.10
N ASP A 349 -0.69 2.21 -13.53
CA ASP A 349 -1.24 3.36 -12.78
C ASP A 349 -0.14 4.37 -12.36
N ASN A 350 0.88 4.52 -13.21
CA ASN A 350 2.02 5.41 -13.03
C ASN A 350 1.67 6.83 -13.49
N VAL A 351 0.90 7.54 -12.66
CA VAL A 351 0.44 8.91 -12.91
C VAL A 351 0.53 9.77 -11.65
N THR A 352 0.57 11.09 -11.83
CA THR A 352 0.76 12.04 -10.74
C THR A 352 -0.53 12.25 -9.91
N ARG A 353 -0.45 12.06 -8.59
CA ARG A 353 -1.52 12.33 -7.62
C ARG A 353 -0.96 12.91 -6.32
N ASN A 354 -1.75 13.74 -5.63
CA ASN A 354 -1.39 14.31 -4.33
C ASN A 354 -1.42 13.28 -3.18
N ALA A 355 -2.34 12.32 -3.27
CA ALA A 355 -2.44 11.20 -2.33
C ALA A 355 -2.75 9.92 -3.12
N ASN A 356 -2.10 8.81 -2.79
CA ASN A 356 -2.31 7.54 -3.48
C ASN A 356 -2.52 6.40 -2.48
N SER A 357 -3.35 5.42 -2.86
CA SER A 357 -3.68 4.26 -2.02
C SER A 357 -3.66 3.00 -2.88
N ASN A 358 -3.08 1.93 -2.36
CA ASN A 358 -2.97 0.65 -3.06
C ASN A 358 -4.35 0.06 -3.40
N ILE A 359 -5.38 0.32 -2.59
CA ILE A 359 -6.76 -0.16 -2.83
C ILE A 359 -7.30 0.39 -4.16
N ALA A 360 -7.20 1.71 -4.34
CA ALA A 360 -7.69 2.37 -5.55
C ALA A 360 -6.88 1.94 -6.78
N SER A 361 -5.56 1.82 -6.64
CA SER A 361 -4.68 1.33 -7.72
C SER A 361 -5.05 -0.11 -8.12
N ASN A 362 -5.20 -1.03 -7.17
CA ASN A 362 -5.49 -2.44 -7.45
C ASN A 362 -6.86 -2.66 -8.11
N ALA A 363 -7.81 -1.75 -7.93
CA ALA A 363 -9.11 -1.82 -8.60
C ALA A 363 -9.03 -1.52 -10.12
N ARG A 364 -8.06 -0.71 -10.57
CA ARG A 364 -7.95 -0.26 -11.98
C ARG A 364 -7.50 -1.37 -12.93
N ASN A 365 -8.08 -1.42 -14.13
CA ASN A 365 -7.76 -2.40 -15.16
C ASN A 365 -6.36 -2.17 -15.76
N THR A 366 -5.75 -3.25 -16.26
CA THR A 366 -4.42 -3.22 -16.91
C THR A 366 -4.49 -3.00 -18.42
N TYR A 367 -5.63 -3.29 -19.05
CA TYR A 367 -5.84 -3.25 -20.52
C TYR A 367 -4.89 -4.15 -21.32
N ILE A 368 -4.19 -5.08 -20.67
CA ILE A 368 -3.10 -5.87 -21.27
C ILE A 368 -3.53 -6.66 -22.52
N GLU A 369 -4.78 -7.14 -22.54
CA GLU A 369 -5.36 -7.85 -23.70
C GLU A 369 -5.34 -7.01 -24.99
N GLU A 370 -5.34 -5.68 -24.90
CA GLU A 370 -5.22 -4.82 -26.08
C GLU A 370 -3.79 -4.72 -26.59
N LEU A 371 -2.81 -4.72 -25.68
CA LEU A 371 -1.39 -4.72 -26.05
C LEU A 371 -1.00 -6.09 -26.65
N ALA A 372 -1.59 -7.18 -26.14
CA ALA A 372 -1.39 -8.54 -26.64
C ALA A 372 -1.90 -8.77 -28.08
N LYS A 373 -2.70 -7.84 -28.64
CA LYS A 373 -3.11 -7.89 -30.06
C LYS A 373 -2.03 -7.38 -31.02
N LEU A 374 -0.99 -6.73 -30.50
CA LEU A 374 0.14 -6.25 -31.29
C LEU A 374 1.18 -7.36 -31.44
N ASP A 375 1.96 -7.30 -32.52
CA ASP A 375 3.03 -8.25 -32.85
C ASP A 375 4.29 -8.01 -32.01
N LEU A 376 4.13 -7.92 -30.69
CA LEU A 376 5.16 -7.63 -29.67
C LEU A 376 5.45 -8.87 -28.83
N ASP A 377 6.70 -9.01 -28.41
CA ASP A 377 7.06 -9.91 -27.31
C ASP A 377 6.68 -9.26 -25.97
N ILE A 378 5.40 -9.39 -25.60
CA ILE A 378 4.85 -8.78 -24.40
C ILE A 378 5.52 -9.30 -23.12
N ASP A 379 5.95 -10.55 -23.12
CA ASP A 379 6.59 -11.20 -21.98
C ASP A 379 7.94 -10.55 -21.67
N LYS A 380 8.75 -10.26 -22.71
CA LYS A 380 10.00 -9.52 -22.52
C LYS A 380 9.79 -8.13 -21.95
N ILE A 381 8.74 -7.42 -22.36
CA ILE A 381 8.42 -6.07 -21.84
C ILE A 381 8.00 -6.15 -20.38
N LEU A 382 7.05 -7.03 -20.06
CA LEU A 382 6.50 -7.14 -18.70
C LEU A 382 7.55 -7.63 -17.72
N LEU A 383 8.30 -8.68 -18.06
CA LEU A 383 9.30 -9.25 -17.17
C LEU A 383 10.59 -8.42 -17.14
N GLY A 384 10.98 -7.84 -18.28
CA GLY A 384 12.11 -6.91 -18.38
C GLY A 384 11.91 -5.68 -17.52
N SER A 385 10.74 -5.04 -17.59
CA SER A 385 10.38 -3.90 -16.73
C SER A 385 10.15 -4.24 -15.24
N ASN A 386 10.04 -5.53 -14.89
CA ASN A 386 9.96 -5.98 -13.51
C ASN A 386 11.34 -6.14 -12.85
N LEU A 387 12.37 -6.46 -13.64
CA LEU A 387 13.72 -6.68 -13.14
C LEU A 387 14.28 -5.38 -12.56
N ARG A 388 14.86 -5.48 -11.36
CA ARG A 388 15.44 -4.35 -10.66
C ARG A 388 16.93 -4.29 -10.90
N ILE A 389 17.34 -3.23 -11.58
CA ILE A 389 18.71 -2.99 -11.97
C ILE A 389 19.20 -1.65 -11.46
N GLN A 390 20.53 -1.50 -11.41
CA GLN A 390 21.17 -0.23 -11.19
C GLN A 390 21.07 0.63 -12.45
N ASP A 391 20.03 1.47 -12.54
CA ASP A 391 19.85 2.42 -13.64
C ASP A 391 20.42 3.80 -13.27
N THR A 392 21.70 4.02 -13.57
CA THR A 392 22.40 5.27 -13.25
C THR A 392 22.08 6.41 -14.21
N VAL A 393 21.47 6.12 -15.36
CA VAL A 393 21.23 7.10 -16.43
C VAL A 393 19.74 7.37 -16.67
N GLN A 394 18.85 6.75 -15.87
CA GLN A 394 17.39 6.88 -15.95
C GLN A 394 16.86 6.50 -17.33
N LYS A 395 17.34 5.38 -17.87
CA LYS A 395 17.00 4.88 -19.21
C LYS A 395 16.24 3.56 -19.20
N HIS A 396 15.76 3.12 -18.04
CA HIS A 396 14.94 1.92 -17.95
C HIS A 396 13.50 2.22 -17.53
N TYR A 397 12.54 1.57 -18.19
CA TYR A 397 11.14 1.65 -17.80
C TYR A 397 10.83 0.60 -16.73
N PHE A 398 10.58 1.05 -15.50
CA PHE A 398 10.21 0.17 -14.39
C PHE A 398 8.69 0.06 -14.23
N SER A 399 8.17 -1.17 -14.25
CA SER A 399 6.77 -1.48 -13.96
C SER A 399 6.56 -1.81 -12.47
N ASP A 400 5.30 -1.80 -12.02
CA ASP A 400 4.93 -2.28 -10.69
C ASP A 400 4.65 -3.80 -10.74
N GLY A 401 5.29 -4.57 -9.87
CA GLY A 401 5.16 -6.04 -9.86
C GLY A 401 3.73 -6.52 -9.59
N SER A 402 2.93 -5.80 -8.81
CA SER A 402 1.52 -6.11 -8.59
C SER A 402 0.69 -5.87 -9.86
N LYS A 403 1.05 -4.88 -10.66
CA LYS A 403 0.39 -4.58 -11.94
C LYS A 403 0.73 -5.59 -13.02
N ILE A 404 2.00 -6.02 -13.10
CA ILE A 404 2.42 -7.12 -13.97
C ILE A 404 1.68 -8.41 -13.57
N ALA A 405 1.65 -8.72 -12.27
CA ALA A 405 0.91 -9.86 -11.75
C ALA A 405 -0.58 -9.82 -12.14
N LYS A 406 -1.24 -8.66 -12.00
CA LYS A 406 -2.62 -8.46 -12.43
C LYS A 406 -2.78 -8.61 -13.94
N ALA A 407 -1.81 -8.16 -14.73
CA ALA A 407 -1.82 -8.30 -16.17
C ALA A 407 -1.81 -9.78 -16.57
N TYR A 408 -0.87 -10.57 -16.06
CA TYR A 408 -0.83 -12.03 -16.31
C TYR A 408 -2.08 -12.76 -15.81
N ALA A 409 -2.63 -12.38 -14.65
CA ALA A 409 -3.87 -12.98 -14.15
C ALA A 409 -5.10 -12.71 -15.04
N ASN A 410 -5.05 -11.69 -15.90
CA ASN A 410 -6.11 -11.38 -16.87
C ASN A 410 -5.85 -11.96 -18.27
N LEU A 411 -4.60 -12.35 -18.59
CA LEU A 411 -4.28 -13.04 -19.84
C LEU A 411 -4.78 -14.49 -19.85
N ASP A 412 -4.62 -15.17 -20.97
CA ASP A 412 -5.06 -16.55 -21.13
C ASP A 412 -4.24 -17.56 -20.31
N SER A 413 -4.65 -18.83 -20.34
CA SER A 413 -4.00 -19.89 -19.58
C SER A 413 -2.57 -20.19 -20.01
N GLU A 414 -2.21 -19.94 -21.28
CA GLU A 414 -0.86 -20.18 -21.78
C GLU A 414 0.10 -19.14 -21.20
N ASN A 415 -0.28 -17.86 -21.24
CA ASN A 415 0.50 -16.78 -20.60
C ASN A 415 0.61 -16.97 -19.08
N GLN A 416 -0.47 -17.42 -18.44
CA GLN A 416 -0.48 -17.74 -17.00
C GLN A 416 0.54 -18.83 -16.67
N HIS A 417 0.53 -19.94 -17.41
CA HIS A 417 1.47 -21.03 -17.21
C HIS A 417 2.92 -20.61 -17.48
N TYR A 418 3.15 -19.84 -18.56
CA TYR A 418 4.46 -19.26 -18.88
C TYR A 418 4.99 -18.40 -17.73
N PHE A 419 4.14 -17.52 -17.19
CA PHE A 419 4.48 -16.67 -16.06
C PHE A 419 4.87 -17.50 -14.84
N GLU A 420 4.00 -18.41 -14.39
CA GLU A 420 4.25 -19.24 -13.21
C GLU A 420 5.56 -20.04 -13.30
N LYS A 421 5.85 -20.60 -14.49
CA LYS A 421 7.10 -21.31 -14.76
C LYS A 421 8.30 -20.36 -14.73
N THR A 422 8.19 -19.22 -15.38
CA THR A 422 9.26 -18.24 -15.47
C THR A 422 9.63 -17.65 -14.11
N ILE A 423 8.64 -17.34 -13.26
CA ILE A 423 8.90 -16.89 -11.89
C ILE A 423 9.64 -17.98 -11.09
N SER A 424 9.19 -19.24 -11.22
CA SER A 424 9.82 -20.38 -10.55
C SER A 424 11.27 -20.57 -11.00
N ASP A 425 11.55 -20.44 -12.30
CA ASP A 425 12.91 -20.48 -12.86
C ASP A 425 13.79 -19.37 -12.27
N ILE A 426 13.29 -18.13 -12.20
CA ILE A 426 14.03 -16.98 -11.67
C ILE A 426 14.37 -17.17 -10.18
N ILE A 427 13.43 -17.65 -9.37
CA ILE A 427 13.67 -17.87 -7.94
C ILE A 427 14.67 -19.01 -7.74
N SER A 428 14.61 -20.05 -8.57
CA SER A 428 15.52 -21.20 -8.53
C SER A 428 16.93 -20.87 -9.05
N ASP A 429 17.06 -19.85 -9.90
CA ASP A 429 18.32 -19.46 -10.52
C ASP A 429 19.31 -18.90 -9.48
N LYS A 430 20.44 -19.59 -9.29
CA LYS A 430 21.49 -19.18 -8.32
C LYS A 430 22.25 -17.92 -8.74
N SER A 431 22.15 -17.53 -10.01
CA SER A 431 22.82 -16.34 -10.55
C SER A 431 22.00 -15.06 -10.41
N ILE A 432 20.73 -15.16 -10.01
CA ILE A 432 19.88 -14.00 -9.69
C ILE A 432 20.11 -13.57 -8.24
N ASP A 433 20.16 -12.25 -8.02
CA ASP A 433 20.38 -11.67 -6.71
C ASP A 433 19.19 -11.82 -5.77
N ALA A 434 19.46 -11.69 -4.47
CA ALA A 434 18.46 -11.83 -3.43
C ALA A 434 17.30 -10.83 -3.58
N PHE A 435 17.58 -9.60 -4.00
CA PHE A 435 16.54 -8.58 -4.12
C PHE A 435 15.60 -8.86 -5.28
N ASN A 436 16.12 -9.24 -6.46
CA ASN A 436 15.27 -9.67 -7.55
C ASN A 436 14.48 -10.94 -7.18
N LYS A 437 15.06 -11.91 -6.47
CA LYS A 437 14.29 -13.07 -5.97
C LYS A 437 13.12 -12.67 -5.08
N LEU A 438 13.34 -11.77 -4.11
CA LEU A 438 12.27 -11.23 -3.28
C LEU A 438 11.21 -10.50 -4.11
N HIS A 439 11.64 -9.70 -5.09
CA HIS A 439 10.75 -8.94 -5.95
C HIS A 439 9.83 -9.84 -6.78
N PHE A 440 10.40 -10.89 -7.38
CA PHE A 440 9.68 -11.88 -8.17
C PHE A 440 8.79 -12.78 -7.29
N TYR A 441 9.22 -13.13 -6.08
CA TYR A 441 8.36 -13.80 -5.09
C TYR A 441 7.12 -12.97 -4.74
N ASN A 442 7.30 -11.67 -4.46
CA ASN A 442 6.17 -10.77 -4.17
C ASN A 442 5.26 -10.54 -5.39
N THR A 443 5.83 -10.55 -6.60
CA THR A 443 5.05 -10.53 -7.85
C THR A 443 4.18 -11.79 -7.95
N TYR A 444 4.70 -12.98 -7.61
CA TYR A 444 3.90 -14.21 -7.61
C TYR A 444 2.78 -14.20 -6.57
N ARG A 445 3.06 -13.71 -5.34
CA ARG A 445 2.03 -13.52 -4.30
C ARG A 445 0.92 -12.59 -4.80
N SER A 446 1.27 -11.51 -5.50
CA SER A 446 0.29 -10.60 -6.10
C SER A 446 -0.54 -11.29 -7.19
N TYR A 447 0.09 -12.14 -8.01
CA TYR A 447 -0.60 -12.89 -9.06
C TYR A 447 -1.64 -13.83 -8.45
N GLN A 448 -1.24 -14.60 -7.44
CA GLN A 448 -2.12 -15.46 -6.65
C GLN A 448 -3.31 -14.68 -6.07
N TYR A 449 -3.10 -13.44 -5.62
CA TYR A 449 -4.17 -12.58 -5.14
C TYR A 449 -5.19 -12.21 -6.24
N PHE A 450 -4.72 -11.91 -7.46
CA PHE A 450 -5.57 -11.47 -8.58
C PHE A 450 -6.26 -12.61 -9.35
N LEU A 451 -5.84 -13.85 -9.17
CA LEU A 451 -6.53 -15.01 -9.75
C LEU A 451 -7.99 -15.06 -9.30
N LYS A 452 -8.90 -15.15 -10.28
CA LYS A 452 -10.36 -15.23 -10.04
C LYS A 452 -10.79 -16.63 -9.63
N ASP A 453 -10.12 -17.67 -10.13
CA ASP A 453 -10.40 -19.07 -9.85
C ASP A 453 -9.75 -19.51 -8.53
N SER A 454 -10.56 -19.98 -7.59
CA SER A 454 -10.09 -20.41 -6.27
C SER A 454 -9.20 -21.66 -6.31
N LEU A 455 -9.42 -22.59 -7.25
CA LEU A 455 -8.57 -23.77 -7.42
C LEU A 455 -7.19 -23.38 -7.93
N LYS A 456 -7.13 -22.53 -8.97
CA LYS A 456 -5.85 -21.99 -9.46
C LYS A 456 -5.12 -21.19 -8.38
N LYS A 457 -5.86 -20.41 -7.59
CA LYS A 457 -5.30 -19.65 -6.46
C LYS A 457 -4.64 -20.56 -5.42
N ASN A 458 -5.25 -21.70 -5.11
CA ASN A 458 -4.69 -22.69 -4.19
C ASN A 458 -3.49 -23.44 -4.82
N GLU A 459 -3.51 -23.70 -6.12
CA GLU A 459 -2.37 -24.29 -6.83
C GLU A 459 -1.16 -23.35 -6.84
N ALA A 460 -1.36 -22.08 -7.18
CA ALA A 460 -0.33 -21.05 -7.12
C ALA A 460 0.24 -20.91 -5.71
N ASP A 461 -0.60 -20.96 -4.66
CA ASP A 461 -0.14 -20.91 -3.27
C ASP A 461 0.80 -22.09 -2.93
N LYS A 462 0.42 -23.33 -3.29
CA LYS A 462 1.28 -24.51 -3.13
C LYS A 462 2.59 -24.41 -3.93
N ASN A 463 2.54 -23.83 -5.13
CA ASN A 463 3.75 -23.63 -5.93
C ASN A 463 4.68 -22.60 -5.29
N ILE A 464 4.11 -21.51 -4.75
CA ILE A 464 4.86 -20.50 -4.00
C ILE A 464 5.51 -21.10 -2.74
N GLU A 465 4.80 -21.95 -1.99
CA GLU A 465 5.34 -22.63 -0.81
C GLU A 465 6.59 -23.46 -1.15
N LYS A 466 6.58 -24.17 -2.28
CA LYS A 466 7.74 -24.96 -2.75
C LYS A 466 8.96 -24.10 -3.11
N LEU A 467 8.76 -22.81 -3.39
CA LEU A 467 9.85 -21.89 -3.74
C LEU A 467 10.50 -21.25 -2.50
N ILE A 468 9.84 -21.25 -1.34
CA ILE A 468 10.37 -20.65 -0.10
C ILE A 468 11.75 -21.22 0.27
N PRO A 469 11.99 -22.55 0.23
CA PRO A 469 13.31 -23.11 0.56
C PRO A 469 14.44 -22.68 -0.38
N LEU A 470 14.12 -22.17 -1.58
CA LEU A 470 15.08 -21.71 -2.59
C LEU A 470 15.44 -20.23 -2.44
N LEU A 471 14.72 -19.50 -1.59
CA LEU A 471 15.01 -18.11 -1.30
C LEU A 471 16.26 -17.98 -0.41
N PRO A 472 17.02 -16.87 -0.54
CA PRO A 472 18.12 -16.55 0.36
C PRO A 472 17.70 -16.52 1.83
N ASN A 473 18.62 -16.83 2.75
CA ASN A 473 18.32 -16.99 4.18
C ASN A 473 17.65 -15.76 4.80
N GLU A 474 18.13 -14.57 4.49
CA GLU A 474 17.58 -13.28 4.93
C GLU A 474 16.12 -13.02 4.48
N ILE A 475 15.63 -13.75 3.47
CA ILE A 475 14.23 -13.70 3.04
C ILE A 475 13.47 -14.90 3.63
N LYS A 476 14.01 -16.11 3.42
CA LYS A 476 13.42 -17.38 3.83
C LYS A 476 13.09 -17.41 5.33
N SER A 477 14.04 -17.03 6.17
CA SER A 477 13.88 -17.06 7.63
C SER A 477 12.71 -16.23 8.14
N ARG A 478 12.36 -15.13 7.45
CA ARG A 478 11.23 -14.26 7.80
C ARG A 478 9.89 -14.79 7.29
N ILE A 479 9.89 -15.51 6.18
CA ILE A 479 8.68 -16.15 5.67
C ILE A 479 8.34 -17.36 6.54
N GLU A 480 9.34 -18.18 6.88
CA GLU A 480 9.16 -19.37 7.72
C GLU A 480 8.93 -19.03 9.20
N ASN A 481 9.46 -17.90 9.68
CA ASN A 481 9.19 -17.37 11.00
C ASN A 481 8.63 -15.93 10.92
N PRO A 482 7.31 -15.76 10.71
CA PRO A 482 6.66 -14.46 10.67
C PRO A 482 6.88 -13.59 11.91
N ASN A 483 7.13 -14.21 13.07
CA ASN A 483 7.33 -13.54 14.36
C ASN A 483 8.81 -13.26 14.67
N LYS A 484 9.73 -13.49 13.72
CA LYS A 484 11.18 -13.33 13.93
C LYS A 484 11.55 -11.96 14.49
N GLN A 485 10.94 -10.89 13.97
CA GLN A 485 11.25 -9.53 14.44
C GLN A 485 10.88 -9.34 15.92
N LEU A 486 9.78 -9.94 16.39
CA LEU A 486 9.42 -9.88 17.81
C LEU A 486 10.45 -10.61 18.67
N TYR A 487 10.89 -11.79 18.23
CA TYR A 487 11.96 -12.53 18.90
C TYR A 487 13.29 -11.77 18.95
N ASP A 488 13.66 -11.10 17.87
CA ASP A 488 14.88 -10.28 17.84
C ASP A 488 14.73 -9.04 18.75
N LEU A 489 13.55 -8.41 18.77
CA LEU A 489 13.26 -7.27 19.66
C LEU A 489 13.28 -7.68 21.14
N LEU A 490 12.71 -8.84 21.48
CA LEU A 490 12.62 -9.38 22.83
C LEU A 490 13.73 -10.40 23.13
N TYR A 491 14.92 -10.25 22.52
CA TYR A 491 16.00 -11.24 22.63
C TYR A 491 16.43 -11.57 24.07
N ARG A 492 16.20 -10.65 25.02
CA ARG A 492 16.48 -10.85 26.45
C ARG A 492 15.45 -11.70 27.18
N GLU A 493 14.22 -11.72 26.68
CA GLU A 493 13.08 -12.43 27.26
C GLU A 493 12.68 -13.62 26.39
N LYS A 494 13.62 -14.08 25.55
CA LYS A 494 13.35 -15.13 24.58
C LYS A 494 12.90 -16.41 25.26
N ASN A 495 13.51 -16.77 26.38
CA ASN A 495 13.17 -17.99 27.12
C ASN A 495 11.74 -17.91 27.67
N GLU A 496 11.36 -16.76 28.20
CA GLU A 496 10.00 -16.52 28.69
C GLU A 496 8.99 -16.48 27.55
N LEU A 497 9.35 -15.89 26.40
CA LEU A 497 8.50 -15.88 25.21
C LEU A 497 8.32 -17.29 24.63
N ASP A 498 9.33 -18.16 24.76
CA ASP A 498 9.28 -19.55 24.32
C ASP A 498 8.29 -20.40 25.13
N GLU A 499 7.76 -19.92 26.26
CA GLU A 499 6.63 -20.55 26.96
C GLU A 499 5.28 -20.33 26.27
N PHE A 500 5.24 -19.51 25.20
CA PHE A 500 4.03 -19.16 24.47
C PHE A 500 4.05 -19.61 23.00
N GLU A 501 2.89 -20.01 22.49
CA GLU A 501 2.60 -20.03 21.06
C GLU A 501 2.18 -18.61 20.62
N ILE A 502 2.93 -18.02 19.69
CA ILE A 502 2.65 -16.70 19.14
C ILE A 502 1.71 -16.85 17.94
N LYS A 503 0.44 -16.46 18.08
CA LYS A 503 -0.56 -16.51 17.00
C LYS A 503 -0.34 -15.44 15.94
N SER A 504 0.04 -14.25 16.39
CA SER A 504 0.37 -13.14 15.52
C SER A 504 1.28 -12.19 16.27
N SER A 505 2.14 -11.47 15.54
CA SER A 505 2.86 -10.34 16.09
C SER A 505 2.98 -9.22 15.06
N ILE A 506 3.09 -7.99 15.56
CA ILE A 506 3.35 -6.83 14.72
C ILE A 506 4.16 -5.83 15.51
N ILE A 507 5.18 -5.25 14.88
CA ILE A 507 5.83 -4.04 15.35
C ILE A 507 5.17 -2.90 14.57
N ALA A 508 4.73 -1.84 15.24
CA ALA A 508 4.05 -0.70 14.60
C ALA A 508 4.05 0.54 15.49
N ASN A 509 3.95 1.70 14.83
CA ASN A 509 3.52 2.90 15.51
C ASN A 509 1.99 2.88 15.58
N ILE A 510 1.44 2.79 16.80
CA ILE A 510 0.01 2.59 17.03
C ILE A 510 -0.55 3.78 17.81
N TYR A 511 -1.65 4.33 17.31
CA TYR A 511 -2.49 5.28 18.03
C TYR A 511 -3.89 4.68 18.20
N SER A 512 -4.23 4.27 19.42
CA SER A 512 -5.49 3.60 19.76
C SER A 512 -6.18 4.23 20.98
N TYR A 513 -7.24 3.57 21.47
CA TYR A 513 -7.94 3.92 22.73
C TYR A 513 -7.10 3.68 23.98
N SER A 514 -6.03 2.91 23.87
CA SER A 514 -5.26 2.43 25.02
C SER A 514 -3.77 2.82 24.95
N TYR A 515 -3.28 3.25 23.79
CA TYR A 515 -1.85 3.52 23.60
C TYR A 515 -1.58 4.51 22.45
N GLY A 516 -0.40 5.16 22.49
CA GLY A 516 0.13 6.03 21.43
C GLY A 516 1.65 5.92 21.34
N GLY A 517 2.19 5.54 20.17
CA GLY A 517 3.64 5.52 19.93
C GLY A 517 4.14 4.23 19.27
N ASP A 518 5.47 4.06 19.19
CA ASP A 518 6.10 2.81 18.75
C ASP A 518 5.83 1.70 19.79
N CYS A 519 5.31 0.57 19.32
CA CYS A 519 5.03 -0.59 20.15
C CYS A 519 5.17 -1.89 19.36
N TRP A 520 5.22 -2.99 20.10
CA TRP A 520 4.93 -4.31 19.56
C TRP A 520 3.60 -4.79 20.10
N GLN A 521 2.90 -5.58 19.28
CA GLN A 521 1.72 -6.31 19.68
C GLN A 521 1.93 -7.80 19.44
N ALA A 522 1.36 -8.61 20.31
CA ALA A 522 1.40 -10.05 20.15
C ALA A 522 0.13 -10.69 20.73
N GLU A 523 -0.37 -11.70 20.04
CA GLU A 523 -1.39 -12.61 20.56
C GLU A 523 -0.69 -13.89 21.01
N LEU A 524 -0.67 -14.13 22.33
CA LEU A 524 0.06 -15.22 22.96
C LEU A 524 -0.88 -16.26 23.56
N ILE A 525 -0.57 -17.53 23.36
CA ILE A 525 -1.22 -18.66 24.03
C ILE A 525 -0.18 -19.40 24.86
N GLU A 526 -0.44 -19.61 26.13
CA GLU A 526 0.45 -20.38 27.00
C GLU A 526 0.53 -21.84 26.52
N LYS A 527 1.75 -22.35 26.29
CA LYS A 527 1.96 -23.72 25.85
C LYS A 527 1.47 -24.70 26.92
N GLY A 528 0.84 -25.79 26.47
CA GLY A 528 0.23 -26.77 27.38
C GLY A 528 -1.15 -26.36 27.94
N SER A 529 -1.63 -25.14 27.67
CA SER A 529 -3.01 -24.75 28.00
C SER A 529 -4.04 -25.34 27.01
N ASN A 530 -5.32 -25.19 27.32
CA ASN A 530 -6.42 -25.56 26.41
C ASN A 530 -6.59 -24.59 25.21
N GLY A 531 -5.77 -23.54 25.12
CA GLY A 531 -5.81 -22.55 24.06
C GLY A 531 -7.11 -21.74 23.96
N LYS A 532 -7.93 -21.67 25.03
CA LYS A 532 -9.13 -20.81 25.08
C LYS A 532 -8.85 -19.38 25.53
N ILE A 533 -7.77 -19.17 26.30
CA ILE A 533 -7.32 -17.85 26.75
C ILE A 533 -6.16 -17.42 25.86
N ILE A 534 -6.28 -16.22 25.28
CA ILE A 534 -5.29 -15.58 24.45
C ILE A 534 -4.92 -14.26 25.13
N TYR A 535 -3.63 -14.00 25.32
CA TYR A 535 -3.16 -12.72 25.83
C TYR A 535 -2.87 -11.79 24.65
N ASP A 536 -3.62 -10.71 24.53
CA ASP A 536 -3.52 -9.70 23.47
C ASP A 536 -2.73 -8.51 24.04
N LEU A 537 -1.42 -8.55 23.79
CA LEU A 537 -0.46 -7.61 24.36
C LEU A 537 -0.24 -6.43 23.42
N THR A 538 -0.14 -5.23 23.97
CA THR A 538 0.31 -4.01 23.28
C THR A 538 1.32 -3.29 24.15
N MET A 539 2.57 -3.21 23.71
CA MET A 539 3.70 -2.92 24.59
C MET A 539 4.65 -1.91 23.97
N ALA A 540 4.98 -0.86 24.72
CA ALA A 540 5.85 0.21 24.29
C ALA A 540 7.25 -0.27 23.91
N ILE A 541 7.81 0.33 22.86
CA ILE A 541 9.22 0.19 22.51
C ILE A 541 9.96 1.40 23.12
N GLY A 542 10.46 1.26 24.35
CA GLY A 542 11.04 2.34 25.16
C GLY A 542 12.53 2.18 25.50
N GLU A 543 13.01 2.98 26.46
CA GLU A 543 14.42 3.02 26.91
C GLU A 543 14.83 1.72 27.63
N GLU A 544 13.97 1.17 28.47
CA GLU A 544 14.16 -0.16 29.07
C GLU A 544 13.34 -1.14 28.23
N ILE A 545 13.96 -1.81 27.25
CA ILE A 545 13.29 -2.97 26.63
C ILE A 545 13.06 -3.96 27.78
N THR A 546 11.79 -4.23 28.06
CA THR A 546 11.14 -5.49 28.48
C THR A 546 9.82 -5.22 29.24
N PRO A 547 8.81 -4.53 28.66
CA PRO A 547 7.47 -4.47 29.26
C PRO A 547 6.77 -5.85 29.31
N PHE A 548 7.33 -6.88 28.68
CA PHE A 548 6.78 -8.23 28.75
C PHE A 548 6.89 -8.81 30.17
N GLN A 549 7.96 -8.53 30.93
CA GLN A 549 8.03 -8.84 32.36
C GLN A 549 6.85 -8.30 33.17
N ASN A 550 6.36 -7.10 32.88
CA ASN A 550 5.19 -6.54 33.57
C ASN A 550 3.95 -7.42 33.35
N PHE A 551 3.78 -7.92 32.13
CA PHE A 551 2.73 -8.88 31.83
C PHE A 551 2.96 -10.20 32.58
N LEU A 552 4.18 -10.77 32.55
CA LEU A 552 4.47 -12.02 33.25
C LEU A 552 4.17 -11.93 34.75
N TYR A 553 4.52 -10.82 35.40
CA TYR A 553 4.19 -10.57 36.80
C TYR A 553 2.68 -10.55 37.09
N LYS A 554 1.86 -10.13 36.11
CA LYS A 554 0.40 -10.04 36.24
C LYS A 554 -0.37 -11.22 35.66
N LYS A 555 0.27 -12.05 34.83
CA LYS A 555 -0.37 -13.12 34.06
C LYS A 555 -1.23 -14.02 34.93
N ASP A 556 -0.66 -14.55 36.01
CA ASP A 556 -1.34 -15.54 36.84
C ASP A 556 -2.53 -14.94 37.61
N GLU A 557 -2.43 -13.67 38.04
CA GLU A 557 -3.54 -12.92 38.65
C GLU A 557 -4.69 -12.75 37.64
N LEU A 558 -4.39 -12.29 36.42
CA LEU A 558 -5.35 -12.07 35.35
C LEU A 558 -6.07 -13.36 34.98
N THR A 559 -5.30 -14.43 34.79
CA THR A 559 -5.79 -15.75 34.41
C THR A 559 -6.65 -16.35 35.50
N SER A 560 -6.24 -16.25 36.77
CA SER A 560 -7.03 -16.74 37.90
C SER A 560 -8.39 -16.03 37.99
N ARG A 561 -8.43 -14.71 37.78
CA ARG A 561 -9.69 -13.94 37.80
C ARG A 561 -10.63 -14.30 36.66
N VAL A 562 -10.11 -14.56 35.47
CA VAL A 562 -10.92 -14.98 34.32
C VAL A 562 -11.42 -16.42 34.49
N ILE A 563 -10.57 -17.34 34.94
CA ILE A 563 -10.92 -18.75 35.12
C ILE A 563 -11.95 -18.93 36.24
N SER A 564 -11.83 -18.17 37.33
CA SER A 564 -12.76 -18.26 38.46
C SER A 564 -14.14 -17.64 38.20
N HIS A 565 -14.28 -16.84 37.14
CA HIS A 565 -15.54 -16.16 36.85
C HIS A 565 -16.55 -17.10 36.17
N SER A 566 -17.61 -17.50 36.88
CA SER A 566 -18.52 -18.58 36.44
C SER A 566 -19.25 -18.25 35.14
N PHE A 567 -19.76 -17.02 35.00
CA PHE A 567 -20.44 -16.61 33.77
C PHE A 567 -19.52 -16.55 32.54
N LEU A 568 -18.26 -16.09 32.69
CA LEU A 568 -17.28 -16.14 31.59
C LEU A 568 -16.98 -17.59 31.19
N GLN A 569 -16.89 -18.51 32.16
CA GLN A 569 -16.71 -19.94 31.87
C GLN A 569 -17.93 -20.54 31.16
N GLU A 570 -19.14 -20.15 31.52
CA GLU A 570 -20.36 -20.55 30.81
C GLU A 570 -20.33 -20.10 29.36
N ILE A 571 -20.08 -18.81 29.10
CA ILE A 571 -19.96 -18.25 27.75
C ILE A 571 -18.87 -18.97 26.94
N LEU A 572 -17.70 -19.22 27.55
CA LEU A 572 -16.59 -19.88 26.85
C LEU A 572 -16.82 -21.36 26.57
N ASN A 573 -17.66 -22.03 27.37
CA ASN A 573 -17.93 -23.46 27.23
C ASN A 573 -19.19 -23.74 26.41
N GLU A 574 -20.00 -22.73 26.10
CA GLU A 574 -21.15 -22.83 25.21
C GLU A 574 -20.76 -23.29 23.80
N ASN A 575 -19.60 -22.85 23.31
CA ASN A 575 -19.09 -23.25 22.00
C ASN A 575 -17.57 -23.45 22.04
N SER A 576 -17.08 -24.52 21.39
CA SER A 576 -15.65 -24.83 21.33
C SER A 576 -14.82 -23.81 20.54
N GLU A 577 -15.44 -23.05 19.64
CA GLU A 577 -14.80 -21.97 18.87
C GLU A 577 -14.65 -20.68 19.68
N ASN A 578 -15.34 -20.53 20.81
CA ASN A 578 -15.25 -19.31 21.61
C ASN A 578 -13.83 -19.17 22.19
N LYS A 579 -13.24 -17.99 22.02
CA LYS A 579 -11.90 -17.64 22.56
C LYS A 579 -11.98 -16.35 23.34
N LEU A 580 -11.39 -16.34 24.53
CA LEU A 580 -11.26 -15.16 25.37
C LEU A 580 -9.90 -14.52 25.15
N TYR A 581 -9.91 -13.23 24.85
CA TYR A 581 -8.72 -12.42 24.67
C TYR A 581 -8.59 -11.44 25.84
N VAL A 582 -7.57 -11.61 26.67
CA VAL A 582 -7.23 -10.68 27.74
C VAL A 582 -6.33 -9.60 27.16
N LYS A 583 -6.80 -8.35 27.14
CA LYS A 583 -5.99 -7.20 26.73
C LYS A 583 -5.00 -6.87 27.83
N PHE A 584 -3.76 -6.59 27.45
CA PHE A 584 -2.76 -6.03 28.37
C PHE A 584 -1.91 -4.97 27.66
N THR A 585 -1.77 -3.81 28.28
CA THR A 585 -1.07 -2.66 27.72
C THR A 585 -0.04 -2.12 28.71
N ASN A 586 1.24 -2.24 28.37
CA ASN A 586 2.43 -1.88 29.16
C ASN A 586 2.51 -2.52 30.55
N ASP A 587 1.62 -2.15 31.46
CA ASP A 587 1.63 -2.48 32.88
C ASP A 587 0.25 -2.84 33.43
N LYS A 588 -0.81 -2.69 32.62
CA LYS A 588 -2.20 -2.89 33.07
C LYS A 588 -3.07 -3.55 32.00
N SER A 589 -4.10 -4.27 32.44
CA SER A 589 -5.09 -4.85 31.52
C SER A 589 -6.09 -3.82 31.00
N PHE A 590 -6.66 -3.01 31.90
CA PHE A 590 -7.55 -1.91 31.52
C PHE A 590 -6.77 -0.59 31.39
N ALA A 591 -6.52 -0.17 30.15
CA ALA A 591 -5.89 1.11 29.82
C ALA A 591 -6.88 2.06 29.12
N ASN A 592 -7.17 3.19 29.78
CA ASN A 592 -8.10 4.21 29.31
C ASN A 592 -7.35 5.46 28.84
N TYR A 593 -6.65 5.36 27.72
CA TYR A 593 -5.83 6.46 27.21
C TYR A 593 -6.72 7.60 26.69
N ARG A 594 -6.46 8.83 27.18
CA ARG A 594 -7.27 10.04 26.91
C ARG A 594 -8.76 9.86 27.21
N ASN A 595 -9.11 9.04 28.20
CA ASN A 595 -10.49 8.78 28.64
C ASN A 595 -11.44 8.20 27.59
N LYS A 596 -10.95 7.76 26.43
CA LYS A 596 -11.82 7.39 25.31
C LYS A 596 -12.73 6.18 25.58
N VAL A 597 -12.31 5.21 26.40
CA VAL A 597 -13.15 4.03 26.69
C VAL A 597 -14.32 4.43 27.59
N THR A 598 -14.05 5.25 28.60
CA THR A 598 -15.08 5.74 29.53
C THR A 598 -15.96 6.82 28.93
N GLU A 599 -15.47 7.61 27.98
CA GLU A 599 -16.27 8.61 27.23
C GLU A 599 -17.46 7.98 26.49
N GLU A 600 -17.35 6.71 26.10
CA GLU A 600 -18.45 5.99 25.45
C GLU A 600 -19.47 5.44 26.44
N ILE A 601 -19.13 5.30 27.72
CA ILE A 601 -19.95 4.71 28.78
C ILE A 601 -20.83 5.81 29.42
N PRO A 602 -22.11 5.55 29.75
CA PRO A 602 -22.96 6.49 30.46
C PRO A 602 -22.32 7.00 31.76
N GLU A 603 -22.46 8.30 32.03
CA GLU A 603 -21.83 8.98 33.16
C GLU A 603 -22.20 8.29 34.49
N GLU A 604 -23.46 7.87 34.64
CA GLU A 604 -23.98 7.21 35.83
C GLU A 604 -23.21 5.91 36.17
N LEU A 605 -22.79 5.16 35.15
CA LEU A 605 -21.98 3.96 35.32
C LEU A 605 -20.52 4.32 35.62
N THR A 606 -19.96 5.29 34.91
CA THR A 606 -18.57 5.70 35.14
C THR A 606 -18.33 6.29 36.52
N SER A 607 -19.32 6.96 37.11
CA SER A 607 -19.25 7.48 38.48
C SER A 607 -19.47 6.41 39.56
N ALA A 608 -20.16 5.31 39.24
CA ALA A 608 -20.52 4.27 40.21
C ALA A 608 -19.57 3.06 40.23
N LEU A 609 -18.86 2.80 39.13
CA LEU A 609 -18.01 1.62 38.97
C LEU A 609 -16.54 1.94 39.24
N ASP A 610 -15.85 1.02 39.92
CA ASP A 610 -14.41 1.10 40.13
C ASP A 610 -13.66 0.36 39.01
N PHE A 611 -13.00 1.13 38.16
CA PHE A 611 -12.15 0.62 37.08
C PHE A 611 -10.71 0.35 37.53
N ASN A 612 -10.38 0.63 38.81
CA ASN A 612 -9.09 0.25 39.36
C ASN A 612 -8.97 -1.28 39.37
N ASN A 613 -7.82 -1.77 38.90
CA ASN A 613 -7.57 -3.20 38.69
C ASN A 613 -8.63 -3.91 37.80
N ALA A 614 -9.29 -3.19 36.89
CA ALA A 614 -10.17 -3.82 35.92
C ALA A 614 -9.37 -4.58 34.84
N ILE A 615 -9.99 -5.62 34.28
CA ILE A 615 -9.47 -6.42 33.19
C ILE A 615 -10.27 -6.10 31.93
N SER A 616 -9.59 -5.61 30.90
CA SER A 616 -10.19 -5.44 29.57
C SER A 616 -10.08 -6.77 28.83
N LEU A 617 -11.19 -7.27 28.31
CA LEU A 617 -11.20 -8.51 27.55
C LEU A 617 -12.24 -8.50 26.44
N TYR A 618 -12.10 -9.40 25.48
CA TYR A 618 -13.16 -9.68 24.53
C TYR A 618 -13.27 -11.17 24.28
N ILE A 619 -14.47 -11.62 23.94
CA ILE A 619 -14.71 -12.99 23.52
C ILE A 619 -15.00 -12.96 22.02
N SER A 620 -14.25 -13.75 21.24
CA SER A 620 -14.59 -14.02 19.86
C SER A 620 -15.54 -15.21 19.78
N PHE A 621 -16.48 -15.12 18.86
CA PHE A 621 -17.54 -16.09 18.61
C PHE A 621 -17.51 -16.51 17.13
N PRO A 622 -18.21 -17.61 16.77
CA PRO A 622 -18.38 -18.00 15.37
C PRO A 622 -18.87 -16.85 14.48
N ASN A 623 -18.60 -16.96 13.17
CA ASN A 623 -18.96 -15.95 12.16
C ASN A 623 -18.32 -14.57 12.39
N ARG A 624 -17.11 -14.52 12.99
CA ARG A 624 -16.33 -13.29 13.24
C ARG A 624 -17.08 -12.26 14.10
N LYS A 625 -18.00 -12.72 14.94
CA LYS A 625 -18.63 -11.89 15.98
C LYS A 625 -17.65 -11.77 17.16
N TYR A 626 -17.64 -10.62 17.82
CA TYR A 626 -16.92 -10.46 19.09
C TYR A 626 -17.68 -9.50 20.00
N VAL A 627 -17.52 -9.69 21.32
CA VAL A 627 -18.09 -8.83 22.36
C VAL A 627 -16.99 -8.39 23.30
N ARG A 628 -16.94 -7.09 23.60
CA ARG A 628 -15.98 -6.51 24.54
C ARG A 628 -16.59 -6.44 25.93
N PHE A 629 -15.77 -6.75 26.92
CA PHE A 629 -16.13 -6.71 28.33
C PHE A 629 -15.05 -6.00 29.16
N ILE A 630 -15.47 -5.51 30.32
CA ILE A 630 -14.60 -5.05 31.40
C ILE A 630 -14.96 -5.87 32.64
N LEU A 631 -14.02 -6.67 33.13
CA LEU A 631 -14.15 -7.38 34.40
C LEU A 631 -13.58 -6.50 35.53
N LEU A 632 -14.45 -5.99 36.39
CA LEU A 632 -14.11 -5.06 37.46
C LEU A 632 -13.38 -5.76 38.62
N GLY A 633 -12.76 -4.98 39.51
CA GLY A 633 -12.04 -5.49 40.68
C GLY A 633 -12.91 -6.31 41.64
N ASN A 634 -14.22 -5.99 41.72
CA ASN A 634 -15.20 -6.69 42.55
C ASN A 634 -15.78 -7.96 41.90
N GLY A 635 -15.36 -8.32 40.69
CA GLY A 635 -15.84 -9.50 39.97
C GLY A 635 -17.09 -9.27 39.11
N ASN A 636 -17.63 -8.05 39.03
CA ASN A 636 -18.71 -7.75 38.10
C ASN A 636 -18.19 -7.58 36.67
N LEU A 637 -18.97 -8.01 35.69
CA LEU A 637 -18.63 -7.99 34.27
C LEU A 637 -19.50 -6.98 33.53
N LEU A 638 -18.90 -5.94 32.96
CA LEU A 638 -19.57 -4.91 32.15
C LEU A 638 -19.40 -5.21 30.66
N THR A 639 -20.48 -5.23 29.89
CA THR A 639 -20.42 -5.23 28.41
C THR A 639 -20.19 -3.83 27.86
N LEU A 640 -19.60 -3.69 26.66
CA LEU A 640 -19.44 -2.38 25.97
C LEU A 640 -20.17 -2.29 24.63
N GLY A 641 -20.37 -3.41 23.94
CA GLY A 641 -21.00 -3.44 22.62
C GLY A 641 -21.25 -4.85 22.12
N ILE A 642 -22.32 -5.02 21.36
CA ILE A 642 -22.80 -6.32 20.91
C ILE A 642 -23.09 -6.31 19.40
N PRO A 643 -22.85 -7.43 18.69
CA PRO A 643 -23.34 -7.60 17.33
C PRO A 643 -24.87 -7.58 17.28
N LYS A 644 -25.43 -7.25 16.12
CA LYS A 644 -26.87 -7.41 15.89
C LYS A 644 -27.30 -8.86 16.09
N ASP A 645 -28.47 -9.06 16.69
CA ASP A 645 -29.09 -10.38 16.90
C ASP A 645 -28.13 -11.31 17.68
N PHE A 646 -27.41 -10.75 18.67
CA PHE A 646 -26.49 -11.48 19.54
C PHE A 646 -27.12 -11.74 20.90
N GLU A 647 -26.88 -12.92 21.45
CA GLU A 647 -27.43 -13.37 22.72
C GLU A 647 -26.28 -13.78 23.66
N LEU A 648 -26.51 -13.65 24.96
CA LEU A 648 -25.69 -14.23 26.01
C LEU A 648 -26.52 -15.30 26.73
N PRO A 649 -25.90 -16.24 27.47
CA PRO A 649 -26.65 -17.23 28.24
C PRO A 649 -27.70 -16.56 29.13
N GLY A 650 -28.97 -16.82 28.83
CA GLY A 650 -30.12 -16.27 29.54
C GLY A 650 -30.63 -14.89 29.08
N TYR A 651 -30.03 -14.23 28.10
CA TYR A 651 -30.41 -12.86 27.68
C TYR A 651 -30.44 -12.67 26.16
N LYS A 652 -31.55 -12.12 25.66
CA LYS A 652 -31.73 -11.80 24.25
C LYS A 652 -31.11 -10.45 23.87
N PHE A 653 -30.93 -10.24 22.57
CA PHE A 653 -30.37 -9.00 22.02
C PHE A 653 -31.08 -7.74 22.53
N GLU A 654 -32.40 -7.75 22.59
CA GLU A 654 -33.21 -6.61 23.02
C GLU A 654 -32.98 -6.26 24.51
N GLU A 655 -32.64 -7.24 25.33
CA GLU A 655 -32.33 -7.07 26.75
C GLU A 655 -30.91 -6.53 26.96
N LEU A 656 -29.99 -6.92 26.07
CA LEU A 656 -28.58 -6.54 26.14
C LEU A 656 -28.30 -5.15 25.53
N MET A 657 -29.07 -4.74 24.52
CA MET A 657 -28.85 -3.50 23.78
C MET A 657 -29.24 -2.28 24.63
N THR A 658 -28.32 -1.32 24.74
CA THR A 658 -28.54 -0.06 25.47
C THR A 658 -28.72 1.13 24.52
N LYS A 659 -27.96 1.17 23.43
CA LYS A 659 -27.99 2.29 22.48
C LYS A 659 -27.67 1.84 21.06
N GLU A 660 -28.45 2.33 20.10
CA GLU A 660 -28.16 2.19 18.66
C GLU A 660 -27.49 3.47 18.14
N GLU A 661 -26.37 3.31 17.43
CA GLU A 661 -25.63 4.40 16.79
C GLU A 661 -25.59 4.20 15.28
N LYS A 662 -26.18 5.13 14.54
CA LYS A 662 -26.21 5.12 13.06
C LYS A 662 -25.15 6.06 12.52
N SER A 663 -24.23 5.52 11.74
CA SER A 663 -23.33 6.29 10.89
C SER A 663 -23.76 6.19 9.43
N PHE A 664 -23.14 6.98 8.56
CA PHE A 664 -23.36 6.89 7.12
C PHE A 664 -23.04 5.51 6.52
N LEU A 665 -22.12 4.75 7.15
CA LEU A 665 -21.60 3.49 6.60
C LEU A 665 -22.01 2.24 7.39
N SER A 666 -22.43 2.40 8.65
CA SER A 666 -22.70 1.27 9.53
C SER A 666 -23.61 1.64 10.69
N THR A 667 -24.26 0.62 11.27
CA THR A 667 -24.97 0.73 12.54
C THR A 667 -24.20 -0.08 13.58
N SER A 668 -23.90 0.54 14.73
CA SER A 668 -23.29 -0.12 15.88
C SER A 668 -24.27 -0.15 17.05
N TYR A 669 -24.22 -1.24 17.84
CA TYR A 669 -25.08 -1.43 19.01
C TYR A 669 -24.20 -1.48 20.25
N LYS A 670 -24.39 -0.50 21.13
CA LYS A 670 -23.73 -0.45 22.44
C LYS A 670 -24.53 -1.26 23.44
N SER A 671 -23.83 -1.88 24.38
CA SER A 671 -24.41 -2.62 25.49
C SER A 671 -23.61 -2.20 26.71
N PHE A 672 -24.26 -1.64 27.73
CA PHE A 672 -23.65 -1.25 29.00
C PHE A 672 -24.30 -2.01 30.15
N LYS A 673 -24.43 -3.34 29.98
CA LYS A 673 -25.05 -4.24 30.94
C LYS A 673 -24.02 -4.82 31.88
N LEU A 674 -24.36 -4.85 33.16
CA LEU A 674 -23.51 -5.30 34.25
C LEU A 674 -24.01 -6.64 34.77
N PHE A 675 -23.12 -7.62 34.86
CA PHE A 675 -23.42 -8.96 35.35
C PHE A 675 -22.61 -9.26 36.60
N ASP A 676 -23.18 -10.02 37.54
CA ASP A 676 -22.41 -10.62 38.63
C ASP A 676 -21.65 -11.88 38.17
N ASN A 677 -20.88 -12.49 39.09
CA ASN A 677 -20.11 -13.69 38.81
C ASN A 677 -20.96 -14.87 38.25
N LYS A 678 -22.25 -14.93 38.61
CA LYS A 678 -23.18 -15.99 38.20
C LYS A 678 -23.99 -15.65 36.95
N GLY A 679 -23.73 -14.50 36.33
CA GLY A 679 -24.42 -14.07 35.12
C GLY A 679 -25.77 -13.39 35.39
N LYS A 680 -26.07 -13.00 36.63
CA LYS A 680 -27.27 -12.21 36.91
C LYS A 680 -27.02 -10.75 36.49
N MET A 681 -27.87 -10.23 35.59
CA MET A 681 -27.85 -8.83 35.17
C MET A 681 -28.30 -7.93 36.33
N LEU A 682 -27.57 -6.84 36.56
CA LEU A 682 -27.72 -5.94 37.72
C LEU A 682 -28.40 -4.61 37.37
N ASN A 683 -28.51 -4.25 36.08
CA ASN A 683 -29.03 -2.96 35.61
C ASN A 683 -29.90 -3.03 34.35
#